data_AF-A0A4S3LDV8-F1
#
_entry.id   AF-A0A4S3LDV8-F1
#
_cell.length_a   1.000
_cell.length_b   1.000
_cell.length_c   1.000
_cell.angle_alpha   90.00
_cell.angle_beta   90.00
_cell.angle_gamma   90.00
#
_symmetry.space_group_name_H-M   'P 1'
#
loop_
_entity.id
_entity.type
_entity.pdbx_description
1 polymer ?
#
loop_
_entity_poly.entity_id
_entity_poly.type
_entity_poly.pdbx_seq_one_letter_code
_entity_poly.pdbx_strand_id
1 'polypeptide(L)'
;DEVWARLPLEVQATLHQREARFYVINAAKIARECKLGARINTVMQMAFFHLTQILPGDEALKELQGAIARSYSSKGEDVVTRNWMALGATLEELVAVPLQPIPENPRKRPPIVSDAAPDFVKTVTAAMLAGLGDALPVSAFPPDGTWPTGTTQWEKRNIAEEVPIWKPDLCTQCNHCVAACPHSAIRAKVVQPEYLDAAPSALQSLDVKSRDMRGQKYVLQVAPEDCTGCNLCVEVCPAKDRQDPSIKAINMADRIEHLEEERENYDFFLKLPEIDQSTLERIDIRTSQLITPLFEYSGACSGCGETPYIKLITQLYGDRLLIANATGCSSIYGGNLPSTPYTTNAEGRGPAWANSLFEDNAEFGLGFRLTVDQHRRRVLRLVASLEEHIPADVLGGLRDDTSTPEVKREHVTALRKILADIDTPDARQLATDADYLVDKSIWLIGGDGWAYDIGFGGLDHVLSLTENVNVLVLDTQCYSNTGGQQSKATPLGAVTKFAEQGKRKSRKDLGVSMMMYGHVYVAQISLGAQLNQTVKAIQEAEAYPGPSLIIAYSPCEEHGYDLALSHDQMKQLTTTGFWPLYRFDPRRVEEGKPALALDSRPPSSGLTDTLNNEQRFRRLNAQQPEVAEMLYAAAEKELQQKYDFLAMLAGKKTES
;
A
#
# COMPACT_ATOMS: atom_id res chain seq x y z
N ASP A 1 -2.28 37.78 16.46
CA ASP A 1 -2.92 37.86 17.79
C ASP A 1 -3.41 36.52 18.34
N GLU A 2 -4.04 35.65 17.54
CA GLU A 2 -4.56 34.36 18.07
C GLU A 2 -3.53 33.24 18.28
N VAL A 3 -2.33 33.34 17.68
CA VAL A 3 -1.37 32.23 17.63
C VAL A 3 -0.95 31.77 19.02
N TRP A 4 -0.71 32.70 19.95
CA TRP A 4 -0.27 32.36 21.31
C TRP A 4 -1.25 31.43 22.02
N ALA A 5 -2.54 31.79 22.01
CA ALA A 5 -3.61 31.02 22.65
C ALA A 5 -3.84 29.64 22.00
N ARG A 6 -3.40 29.44 20.76
CA ARG A 6 -3.48 28.15 20.05
C ARG A 6 -2.32 27.20 20.38
N LEU A 7 -1.20 27.71 20.92
CA LEU A 7 -0.08 26.86 21.33
C LEU A 7 -0.44 26.03 22.58
N PRO A 8 0.04 24.78 22.69
CA PRO A 8 -0.14 23.99 23.89
C PRO A 8 0.58 24.59 25.11
N LEU A 9 0.05 24.33 26.30
CA LEU A 9 0.58 24.72 27.60
C LEU A 9 2.07 24.41 27.71
N GLU A 10 2.47 23.22 27.30
CA GLU A 10 3.86 22.74 27.38
C GLU A 10 4.80 23.60 26.53
N VAL A 11 4.32 24.07 25.37
CA VAL A 11 5.07 24.97 24.49
C VAL A 11 5.14 26.37 25.09
N GLN A 12 4.00 26.92 25.53
CA GLN A 12 3.94 28.24 26.16
C GLN A 12 4.86 28.32 27.40
N ALA A 13 4.79 27.30 28.26
CA ALA A 13 5.64 27.18 29.44
C ALA A 13 7.13 27.11 29.08
N THR A 14 7.50 26.33 28.05
CA THR A 14 8.88 26.24 27.58
C THR A 14 9.38 27.58 27.03
N LEU A 15 8.56 28.29 26.25
CA LEU A 15 8.91 29.60 25.70
C LEU A 15 9.14 30.63 26.82
N HIS A 16 8.30 30.63 27.86
CA HIS A 16 8.46 31.46 29.06
C HIS A 16 9.72 31.09 29.85
N GLN A 17 9.91 29.81 30.17
CA GLN A 17 11.06 29.33 30.94
C GLN A 17 12.39 29.71 30.29
N ARG A 18 12.44 29.76 28.96
CA ARG A 18 13.64 30.09 28.19
C ARG A 18 13.74 31.57 27.80
N GLU A 19 12.76 32.40 28.18
CA GLU A 19 12.63 33.79 27.75
C GLU A 19 12.79 33.93 26.21
N ALA A 20 12.16 33.02 25.47
CA ALA A 20 12.40 32.85 24.05
C ALA A 20 11.86 34.02 23.21
N ARG A 21 12.61 34.41 22.18
CA ARG A 21 12.11 35.30 21.12
C ARG A 21 11.26 34.48 20.15
N PHE A 22 9.95 34.69 20.16
CA PHE A 22 9.01 33.92 19.36
C PHE A 22 8.63 34.66 18.07
N TYR A 23 8.69 33.96 16.93
CA TYR A 23 8.36 34.47 15.61
C TYR A 23 7.44 33.50 14.88
N VAL A 24 6.60 34.03 14.00
CA VAL A 24 5.67 33.26 13.18
C VAL A 24 5.75 33.68 11.72
N ILE A 25 5.54 32.72 10.82
CA ILE A 25 5.46 32.94 9.38
C ILE A 25 4.55 31.89 8.75
N ASN A 26 3.69 32.30 7.81
CA ASN A 26 2.89 31.37 7.03
C ASN A 26 3.65 30.97 5.75
N ALA A 27 4.64 30.10 5.91
CA ALA A 27 5.52 29.74 4.81
C ALA A 27 4.79 29.02 3.65
N ALA A 28 3.72 28.27 3.96
CA ALA A 28 2.90 27.59 2.96
C ALA A 28 2.14 28.61 2.07
N LYS A 29 1.58 29.67 2.66
CA LYS A 29 0.96 30.77 1.92
C LYS A 29 1.97 31.41 0.96
N ILE A 30 3.15 31.80 1.47
CA ILE A 30 4.20 32.42 0.67
C ILE A 30 4.62 31.50 -0.48
N ALA A 31 4.82 30.20 -0.21
CA ALA A 31 5.16 29.22 -1.25
C ALA A 31 4.09 29.12 -2.34
N ARG A 32 2.79 29.14 -1.99
CA ARG A 32 1.68 29.16 -2.96
C ARG A 32 1.66 30.42 -3.80
N GLU A 33 1.75 31.59 -3.17
CA GLU A 33 1.74 32.89 -3.87
C GLU A 33 2.96 33.05 -4.78
N CYS A 34 4.11 32.50 -4.39
CA CYS A 34 5.32 32.43 -5.21
C CYS A 34 5.34 31.28 -6.22
N LYS A 35 4.28 30.47 -6.32
CA LYS A 35 4.17 29.31 -7.23
C LYS A 35 5.31 28.27 -7.06
N LEU A 36 5.68 28.00 -5.81
CA LEU A 36 6.66 26.98 -5.40
C LEU A 36 6.01 25.66 -4.93
N GLY A 37 4.67 25.59 -4.96
CA GLY A 37 3.91 24.43 -4.46
C GLY A 37 4.01 24.32 -2.94
N ALA A 38 4.17 23.09 -2.42
CA ALA A 38 4.32 22.82 -0.98
C ALA A 38 5.74 23.11 -0.42
N ARG A 39 6.66 23.68 -1.21
CA ARG A 39 8.06 23.85 -0.82
C ARG A 39 8.27 25.11 0.01
N ILE A 40 8.41 24.94 1.33
CA ILE A 40 8.69 26.03 2.27
C ILE A 40 10.17 26.23 2.58
N ASN A 41 11.05 25.39 2.05
CA ASN A 41 12.49 25.36 2.38
C ASN A 41 13.17 26.72 2.19
N THR A 42 12.93 27.40 1.06
CA THR A 42 13.51 28.71 0.76
C THR A 42 13.05 29.78 1.75
N VAL A 43 11.77 29.75 2.13
CA VAL A 43 11.20 30.65 3.14
C VAL A 43 11.84 30.39 4.51
N MET A 44 11.86 29.15 4.96
CA MET A 44 12.42 28.79 6.27
C MET A 44 13.93 29.06 6.35
N GLN A 45 14.66 28.88 5.25
CA GLN A 45 16.09 29.19 5.17
C GLN A 45 16.34 30.69 5.32
N MET A 46 15.55 31.54 4.65
CA MET A 46 15.68 32.99 4.81
C MET A 46 15.36 33.44 6.24
N ALA A 47 14.29 32.90 6.84
CA ALA A 47 13.93 33.18 8.22
C ALA A 47 15.05 32.80 9.20
N PHE A 48 15.70 31.65 8.99
CA PHE A 48 16.86 31.22 9.80
C PHE A 48 18.00 32.24 9.77
N PHE A 49 18.47 32.63 8.60
CA PHE A 49 19.59 33.57 8.50
C PHE A 49 19.22 34.95 9.03
N HIS A 50 18.00 35.41 8.76
CA HIS A 50 17.51 36.69 9.26
C HIS A 50 17.42 36.72 10.79
N LEU A 51 16.96 35.64 11.44
CA LEU A 51 16.79 35.63 12.90
C LEU A 51 18.08 35.34 13.67
N THR A 52 18.98 34.54 13.10
CA THR A 52 20.24 34.17 13.75
C THR A 52 21.33 35.24 13.62
N GLN A 53 21.24 36.10 12.59
CA GLN A 53 22.23 37.16 12.33
C GLN A 53 23.66 36.63 12.24
N ILE A 54 23.83 35.36 11.82
CA ILE A 54 25.15 34.74 11.61
C ILE A 54 25.91 35.43 10.47
N LEU A 55 25.18 35.94 9.48
CA LEU A 55 25.69 36.79 8.42
C LEU A 55 25.16 38.23 8.63
N PRO A 56 26.02 39.26 8.58
CA PRO A 56 25.62 40.63 8.84
C PRO A 56 24.83 41.25 7.70
N GLY A 57 23.83 42.06 8.04
CA GLY A 57 23.06 42.89 7.09
C GLY A 57 22.40 42.08 5.97
N ASP A 58 22.45 42.61 4.74
CA ASP A 58 21.81 42.00 3.56
C ASP A 58 22.67 40.89 2.91
N GLU A 59 23.80 40.49 3.51
CA GLU A 59 24.68 39.46 2.95
C GLU A 59 23.98 38.11 2.81
N ALA A 60 23.17 37.73 3.80
CA ALA A 60 22.39 36.48 3.75
C ALA A 60 21.48 36.41 2.53
N LEU A 61 20.76 37.50 2.22
CA LEU A 61 19.86 37.54 1.07
C LEU A 61 20.64 37.37 -0.25
N LYS A 62 21.76 38.08 -0.39
CA LYS A 62 22.61 38.01 -1.59
C LYS A 62 23.21 36.62 -1.79
N GLU A 63 23.75 36.02 -0.74
CA GLU A 63 24.35 34.68 -0.81
C GLU A 63 23.30 33.61 -1.14
N LEU A 64 22.11 33.69 -0.53
CA LEU A 64 21.01 32.77 -0.84
C LEU A 64 20.52 32.94 -2.28
N GLN A 65 20.38 34.17 -2.76
CA GLN A 65 20.03 34.43 -4.16
C GLN A 65 21.07 33.82 -5.11
N GLY A 66 22.36 34.01 -4.82
CA GLY A 66 23.46 33.41 -5.58
C GLY A 66 23.46 31.88 -5.55
N ALA A 67 23.21 31.26 -4.38
CA ALA A 67 23.11 29.81 -4.23
C ALA A 67 21.94 29.23 -5.03
N ILE A 68 20.76 29.85 -4.96
CA ILE A 68 19.56 29.46 -5.73
C ILE A 68 19.84 29.51 -7.23
N ALA A 69 20.48 30.57 -7.73
CA ALA A 69 20.84 30.67 -9.15
C ALA A 69 21.78 29.55 -9.59
N ARG A 70 22.82 29.23 -8.79
CA ARG A 70 23.73 28.11 -9.07
C ARG A 70 23.01 26.77 -9.07
N SER A 71 22.15 26.51 -8.09
CA SER A 71 21.49 25.21 -7.92
C SER A 71 20.31 24.96 -8.86
N TYR A 72 19.61 26.01 -9.30
CA TYR A 72 18.34 25.86 -10.04
C TYR A 72 18.32 26.50 -11.43
N SER A 73 19.39 27.15 -11.88
CA SER A 73 19.46 27.70 -13.26
C SER A 73 19.16 26.66 -14.34
N SER A 74 19.61 25.41 -14.16
CA SER A 74 19.31 24.29 -15.08
C SER A 74 17.83 23.87 -15.12
N LYS A 75 17.00 24.35 -14.18
CA LYS A 75 15.55 24.10 -14.14
C LYS A 75 14.72 25.23 -14.74
N GLY A 76 15.36 26.28 -15.25
CA GLY A 76 14.71 27.44 -15.86
C GLY A 76 14.74 28.69 -14.97
N GLU A 77 14.79 29.85 -15.62
CA GLU A 77 14.88 31.16 -14.97
C GLU A 77 13.65 31.46 -14.08
N ASP A 78 12.46 31.05 -14.52
CA ASP A 78 11.23 31.15 -13.73
C ASP A 78 11.35 30.55 -12.33
N VAL A 79 12.01 29.39 -12.21
CA VAL A 79 12.18 28.71 -10.91
C VAL A 79 13.10 29.51 -10.01
N VAL A 80 14.17 30.08 -10.56
CA VAL A 80 15.11 30.94 -9.81
C VAL A 80 14.39 32.19 -9.31
N THR A 81 13.67 32.89 -10.19
CA THR A 81 12.93 34.11 -9.87
C THR A 81 11.87 33.89 -8.80
N ARG A 82 11.10 32.80 -8.88
CA ARG A 82 10.09 32.45 -7.87
C ARG A 82 10.70 32.20 -6.49
N ASN A 83 11.87 31.56 -6.44
CA ASN A 83 12.58 31.37 -5.18
C ASN A 83 13.11 32.69 -4.61
N TRP A 84 13.61 33.59 -5.46
CA TRP A 84 14.02 34.92 -5.01
C TRP A 84 12.86 35.76 -4.47
N MET A 85 11.68 35.68 -5.11
CA MET A 85 10.46 36.31 -4.59
C MET A 85 10.12 35.79 -3.19
N ALA A 86 10.22 34.48 -2.98
CA ALA A 86 9.95 33.88 -1.67
C ALA A 86 10.94 34.34 -0.59
N LEU A 87 12.23 34.55 -0.92
CA LEU A 87 13.19 35.14 0.02
C LEU A 87 12.75 36.55 0.45
N GLY A 88 12.35 37.40 -0.51
CA GLY A 88 11.88 38.76 -0.23
C GLY A 88 10.62 38.77 0.64
N ALA A 89 9.58 38.02 0.23
CA ALA A 89 8.32 37.91 0.97
C ALA A 89 8.52 37.39 2.40
N THR A 90 9.53 36.53 2.62
CA THR A 90 9.86 36.05 3.97
C THR A 90 10.22 37.19 4.92
N LEU A 91 11.01 38.16 4.46
CA LEU A 91 11.44 39.29 5.30
C LEU A 91 10.26 40.21 5.66
N GLU A 92 9.29 40.33 4.77
CA GLU A 92 8.10 41.17 4.96
C GLU A 92 7.04 40.51 5.85
N GLU A 93 6.88 39.18 5.75
CA GLU A 93 5.82 38.43 6.46
C GLU A 93 6.29 37.76 7.75
N LEU A 94 7.56 37.83 8.12
CA LEU A 94 8.07 37.28 9.37
C LEU A 94 7.69 38.19 10.55
N VAL A 95 6.81 37.72 11.43
CA VAL A 95 6.25 38.54 12.51
C VAL A 95 6.76 38.08 13.87
N ALA A 96 7.28 39.02 14.67
CA ALA A 96 7.61 38.77 16.06
C ALA A 96 6.33 38.73 16.91
N VAL A 97 6.17 37.72 17.75
CA VAL A 97 5.01 37.55 18.63
C VAL A 97 5.49 37.65 20.08
N PRO A 98 5.06 38.66 20.86
CA PRO A 98 5.45 38.77 22.25
C PRO A 98 4.89 37.60 23.07
N LEU A 99 5.65 37.14 24.06
CA LEU A 99 5.16 36.13 25.01
C LEU A 99 4.04 36.76 25.85
N GLN A 100 2.86 36.15 25.80
CA GLN A 100 1.70 36.59 26.59
C GLN A 100 1.51 35.69 27.82
N PRO A 101 0.75 36.11 28.84
CA PRO A 101 0.39 35.22 29.95
C PRO A 101 -0.25 33.91 29.44
N ILE A 102 -0.03 32.82 30.19
CA ILE A 102 -0.66 31.54 29.91
C ILE A 102 -2.18 31.68 30.23
N PRO A 103 -3.08 31.32 29.31
CA PRO A 103 -4.53 31.38 29.55
C PRO A 103 -4.94 30.51 30.75
N GLU A 104 -6.04 30.85 31.43
CA GLU A 104 -6.55 30.08 32.58
C GLU A 104 -6.88 28.63 32.23
N ASN A 105 -7.38 28.38 31.01
CA ASN A 105 -7.69 27.05 30.47
C ASN A 105 -6.86 26.79 29.21
N PRO A 106 -5.55 26.49 29.36
CA PRO A 106 -4.67 26.32 28.22
C PRO A 106 -4.92 24.94 27.57
N ARG A 107 -4.81 24.89 26.24
CA ARG A 107 -4.80 23.61 25.52
C ARG A 107 -3.58 22.82 25.94
N LYS A 108 -3.70 21.51 26.11
CA LYS A 108 -2.57 20.61 26.35
C LYS A 108 -2.27 19.83 25.09
N ARG A 109 -1.04 19.32 24.97
CA ARG A 109 -0.76 18.35 23.91
C ARG A 109 -1.63 17.11 24.12
N PRO A 110 -2.25 16.57 23.06
CA PRO A 110 -2.90 15.26 23.16
C PRO A 110 -1.85 14.18 23.48
N PRO A 111 -2.27 13.05 24.05
CA PRO A 111 -1.39 11.90 24.18
C PRO A 111 -0.94 11.41 22.80
N ILE A 112 0.23 10.78 22.72
CA ILE A 112 0.81 10.29 21.46
C ILE A 112 -0.04 9.20 20.82
N VAL A 113 -0.67 8.37 21.65
CA VAL A 113 -1.64 7.34 21.25
C VAL A 113 -2.86 7.43 22.17
N SER A 114 -3.99 6.90 21.74
CA SER A 114 -5.21 6.84 22.56
C SER A 114 -5.02 6.00 23.83
N ASP A 115 -5.69 6.39 24.92
CA ASP A 115 -5.74 5.60 26.16
C ASP A 115 -6.45 4.25 25.99
N ALA A 116 -7.24 4.09 24.91
CA ALA A 116 -7.86 2.83 24.53
C ALA A 116 -6.86 1.82 23.91
N ALA A 117 -5.63 2.26 23.58
CA ALA A 117 -4.63 1.38 22.99
C ALA A 117 -4.16 0.30 23.98
N PRO A 118 -3.69 -0.86 23.48
CA PRO A 118 -3.11 -1.91 24.31
C PRO A 118 -1.92 -1.41 25.15
N ASP A 119 -1.66 -2.06 26.29
CA ASP A 119 -0.63 -1.61 27.23
C ASP A 119 0.76 -1.52 26.60
N PHE A 120 1.12 -2.48 25.74
CA PHE A 120 2.39 -2.43 25.00
C PHE A 120 2.46 -1.20 24.09
N VAL A 121 1.36 -0.82 23.43
CA VAL A 121 1.30 0.36 22.57
C VAL A 121 1.44 1.64 23.39
N LYS A 122 0.76 1.74 24.54
CA LYS A 122 0.83 2.92 25.43
C LYS A 122 2.20 3.11 26.09
N THR A 123 2.88 2.01 26.42
CA THR A 123 4.11 2.05 27.24
C THR A 123 5.38 1.99 26.41
N VAL A 124 5.40 1.22 25.32
CA VAL A 124 6.58 1.01 24.46
C VAL A 124 6.45 1.80 23.17
N THR A 125 5.43 1.53 22.36
CA THR A 125 5.25 2.19 21.05
C THR A 125 5.13 3.69 21.19
N ALA A 126 4.29 4.19 22.10
CA ALA A 126 4.11 5.63 22.31
C ALA A 126 5.39 6.33 22.76
N ALA A 127 6.21 5.70 23.60
CA ALA A 127 7.51 6.24 24.01
C ALA A 127 8.48 6.33 22.83
N MET A 128 8.54 5.31 21.98
CA MET A 128 9.36 5.34 20.76
C MET A 128 8.89 6.42 19.78
N LEU A 129 7.58 6.53 19.55
CA LEU A 129 6.98 7.59 18.71
C LEU A 129 7.22 9.00 19.28
N ALA A 130 7.30 9.15 20.59
CA ALA A 130 7.64 10.41 21.27
C ALA A 130 9.12 10.79 21.18
N GLY A 131 9.98 9.95 20.57
CA GLY A 131 11.43 10.14 20.55
C GLY A 131 12.11 9.82 21.90
N LEU A 132 11.47 9.02 22.74
CA LEU A 132 11.95 8.57 24.06
C LEU A 132 12.34 7.09 24.07
N GLY A 133 12.56 6.49 22.89
CA GLY A 133 12.89 5.06 22.75
C GLY A 133 14.16 4.65 23.51
N ASP A 134 15.21 5.48 23.50
CA ASP A 134 16.47 5.21 24.21
C ASP A 134 16.33 5.13 25.74
N ALA A 135 15.22 5.64 26.30
CA ALA A 135 14.95 5.55 27.74
C ALA A 135 14.30 4.22 28.15
N LEU A 136 13.84 3.41 27.19
CA LEU A 136 13.21 2.13 27.48
C LEU A 136 14.24 1.09 27.94
N PRO A 137 14.00 0.38 29.05
CA PRO A 137 14.91 -0.67 29.50
C PRO A 137 14.81 -1.90 28.58
N VAL A 138 15.84 -2.74 28.58
CA VAL A 138 15.85 -4.02 27.84
C VAL A 138 14.61 -4.88 28.16
N SER A 139 14.12 -4.84 29.41
CA SER A 139 12.93 -5.58 29.84
C SER A 139 11.61 -5.11 29.22
N ALA A 140 11.60 -4.00 28.48
CA ALA A 140 10.42 -3.52 27.77
C ALA A 140 10.15 -4.30 26.47
N PHE A 141 11.13 -5.06 25.97
CA PHE A 141 11.07 -5.69 24.65
C PHE A 141 10.95 -7.21 24.75
N PRO A 142 10.19 -7.86 23.83
CA PRO A 142 10.19 -9.31 23.71
C PRO A 142 11.59 -9.85 23.33
N PRO A 143 12.02 -10.98 23.93
CA PRO A 143 13.39 -11.48 23.77
C PRO A 143 13.71 -12.00 22.35
N ASP A 144 12.68 -12.30 21.55
CA ASP A 144 12.77 -12.78 20.18
C ASP A 144 12.51 -11.69 19.13
N GLY A 145 12.29 -10.44 19.58
CA GLY A 145 11.96 -9.32 18.70
C GLY A 145 10.58 -9.40 18.05
N THR A 146 9.69 -10.29 18.51
CA THR A 146 8.30 -10.30 18.06
C THR A 146 7.59 -9.01 18.48
N TRP A 147 6.64 -8.54 17.65
CA TRP A 147 5.92 -7.29 17.90
C TRP A 147 4.41 -7.51 17.74
N PRO A 148 3.56 -6.80 18.50
CA PRO A 148 2.13 -6.83 18.27
C PRO A 148 1.77 -6.37 16.85
N THR A 149 0.72 -6.99 16.32
CA THR A 149 0.11 -6.59 15.05
C THR A 149 -0.91 -5.48 15.26
N GLY A 150 -1.27 -4.76 14.21
CA GLY A 150 -2.34 -3.77 14.17
C GLY A 150 -2.04 -2.52 14.97
N THR A 151 -0.78 -2.10 15.04
CA THR A 151 -0.39 -0.97 15.90
C THR A 151 -0.49 0.40 15.21
N THR A 152 -0.49 0.45 13.86
CA THR A 152 -0.64 1.70 13.10
C THR A 152 -2.00 2.39 13.33
N GLN A 153 -3.06 1.64 13.64
CA GLN A 153 -4.39 2.19 13.90
C GLN A 153 -4.41 3.22 15.05
N TRP A 154 -3.41 3.15 15.95
CA TRP A 154 -3.29 4.01 17.13
C TRP A 154 -2.43 5.25 16.88
N GLU A 155 -1.72 5.35 15.75
CA GLU A 155 -0.85 6.49 15.48
C GLU A 155 -1.62 7.77 15.18
N LYS A 156 -2.70 7.67 14.38
CA LYS A 156 -3.53 8.81 13.94
C LYS A 156 -2.67 10.03 13.57
N ARG A 157 -1.70 9.81 12.67
CA ARG A 157 -0.59 10.75 12.35
C ARG A 157 -1.07 12.15 11.96
N ASN A 158 -2.24 12.24 11.36
CA ASN A 158 -2.95 13.47 11.07
C ASN A 158 -2.18 14.46 10.16
N ILE A 159 -1.54 13.91 9.11
CA ILE A 159 -0.55 14.60 8.27
C ILE A 159 -1.10 15.24 6.99
N ALA A 160 -2.31 14.88 6.55
CA ALA A 160 -2.87 15.43 5.32
C ALA A 160 -3.25 16.91 5.48
N GLU A 161 -3.06 17.71 4.43
CA GLU A 161 -3.64 19.07 4.36
C GLU A 161 -5.12 19.00 3.96
N GLU A 162 -5.44 18.14 3.00
CA GLU A 162 -6.80 17.91 2.51
C GLU A 162 -7.17 16.42 2.64
N VAL A 163 -8.45 16.14 2.85
CA VAL A 163 -9.02 14.79 2.91
C VAL A 163 -10.18 14.64 1.93
N PRO A 164 -10.42 13.42 1.42
CA PRO A 164 -11.49 13.19 0.44
C PRO A 164 -12.87 13.15 1.10
N ILE A 165 -13.74 14.11 0.75
CA ILE A 165 -15.12 14.22 1.23
C ILE A 165 -16.10 13.66 0.19
N TRP A 166 -17.00 12.79 0.65
CA TRP A 166 -17.94 12.05 -0.18
C TRP A 166 -19.17 12.90 -0.58
N LYS A 167 -19.58 12.80 -1.84
CA LYS A 167 -20.83 13.36 -2.40
C LYS A 167 -21.75 12.21 -2.82
N PRO A 168 -22.68 11.77 -1.96
CA PRO A 168 -23.50 10.57 -2.17
C PRO A 168 -24.29 10.58 -3.49
N ASP A 169 -24.89 11.71 -3.85
CA ASP A 169 -25.79 11.82 -5.02
C ASP A 169 -25.13 11.44 -6.36
N LEU A 170 -23.81 11.62 -6.46
CA LEU A 170 -23.05 11.28 -7.67
C LEU A 170 -22.52 9.84 -7.64
N CYS A 171 -22.50 9.20 -6.47
CA CYS A 171 -21.76 7.96 -6.25
C CYS A 171 -22.37 6.76 -7.00
N THR A 172 -21.52 6.03 -7.72
CA THR A 172 -21.91 4.80 -8.44
C THR A 172 -21.74 3.52 -7.63
N GLN A 173 -21.20 3.60 -6.40
CA GLN A 173 -20.93 2.44 -5.54
C GLN A 173 -19.97 1.43 -6.20
N CYS A 174 -18.97 1.93 -6.95
CA CYS A 174 -18.02 1.09 -7.69
C CYS A 174 -16.79 0.66 -6.88
N ASN A 175 -16.55 1.28 -5.71
CA ASN A 175 -15.39 1.05 -4.85
C ASN A 175 -14.00 1.24 -5.48
N HIS A 176 -13.88 1.94 -6.62
CA HIS A 176 -12.58 2.26 -7.22
C HIS A 176 -11.71 3.13 -6.28
N CYS A 177 -12.33 4.07 -5.56
CA CYS A 177 -11.65 4.89 -4.57
C CYS A 177 -11.05 4.07 -3.41
N VAL A 178 -11.78 3.04 -2.94
CA VAL A 178 -11.34 2.12 -1.90
C VAL A 178 -10.23 1.20 -2.42
N ALA A 179 -10.35 0.72 -3.65
CA ALA A 179 -9.35 -0.11 -4.31
C ALA A 179 -8.02 0.62 -4.49
N ALA A 180 -8.06 1.89 -4.91
CA ALA A 180 -6.87 2.67 -5.18
C ALA A 180 -6.18 3.19 -3.92
N CYS A 181 -6.85 3.24 -2.77
CA CYS A 181 -6.28 3.80 -1.55
C CYS A 181 -5.08 2.97 -1.05
N PRO A 182 -3.87 3.57 -0.97
CA PRO A 182 -2.67 2.86 -0.53
C PRO A 182 -2.56 2.69 0.98
N HIS A 183 -3.45 3.28 1.76
CA HIS A 183 -3.37 3.30 3.22
C HIS A 183 -4.64 2.76 3.90
N SER A 184 -5.60 2.24 3.14
CA SER A 184 -6.91 1.84 3.68
C SER A 184 -7.63 2.98 4.43
N ALA A 185 -7.33 4.23 4.08
CA ALA A 185 -7.87 5.44 4.70
C ALA A 185 -9.22 5.87 4.11
N ILE A 186 -9.74 5.14 3.13
CA ILE A 186 -11.13 5.24 2.69
C ILE A 186 -11.68 3.83 2.51
N ARG A 187 -12.84 3.55 3.11
CA ARG A 187 -13.44 2.22 3.18
C ARG A 187 -14.93 2.29 2.90
N ALA A 188 -15.46 1.18 2.41
CA ALA A 188 -16.89 1.02 2.20
C ALA A 188 -17.42 -0.16 3.03
N LYS A 189 -18.64 -0.02 3.55
CA LYS A 189 -19.42 -1.09 4.17
C LYS A 189 -20.80 -1.15 3.56
N VAL A 190 -21.37 -2.35 3.55
CA VAL A 190 -22.77 -2.58 3.23
C VAL A 190 -23.41 -3.23 4.45
N VAL A 191 -24.46 -2.60 4.99
CA VAL A 191 -25.09 -2.98 6.25
C VAL A 191 -26.60 -2.93 6.15
N GLN A 192 -27.31 -3.65 7.03
CA GLN A 192 -28.75 -3.51 7.15
C GLN A 192 -29.13 -2.11 7.70
N PRO A 193 -30.29 -1.54 7.31
CA PRO A 193 -30.70 -0.19 7.72
C PRO A 193 -30.72 0.03 9.24
N GLU A 194 -31.11 -0.96 10.02
CA GLU A 194 -31.18 -0.90 11.49
C GLU A 194 -29.83 -0.59 12.18
N TYR A 195 -28.70 -0.91 11.54
CA TYR A 195 -27.38 -0.57 12.07
C TYR A 195 -27.06 0.93 11.97
N LEU A 196 -27.86 1.71 11.24
CA LEU A 196 -27.70 3.15 11.09
C LEU A 196 -28.66 3.96 11.98
N ASP A 197 -29.50 3.33 12.79
CA ASP A 197 -30.47 4.04 13.65
C ASP A 197 -29.79 4.97 14.67
N ALA A 198 -28.57 4.62 15.10
CA ALA A 198 -27.74 5.38 16.02
C ALA A 198 -26.60 6.15 15.33
N ALA A 199 -26.62 6.26 14.00
CA ALA A 199 -25.57 6.94 13.25
C ALA A 199 -25.53 8.46 13.57
N PRO A 200 -24.34 9.08 13.59
CA PRO A 200 -24.21 10.53 13.62
C PRO A 200 -25.01 11.17 12.48
N SER A 201 -25.61 12.34 12.71
CA SER A 201 -26.45 13.01 11.70
C SER A 201 -25.69 13.38 10.42
N ALA A 202 -24.36 13.54 10.51
CA ALA A 202 -23.50 13.83 9.37
C ALA A 202 -23.17 12.58 8.55
N LEU A 203 -23.23 11.37 9.14
CA LEU A 203 -22.86 10.13 8.44
C LEU A 203 -23.84 9.84 7.31
N GLN A 204 -23.36 10.00 6.09
CA GLN A 204 -24.15 9.76 4.89
C GLN A 204 -24.27 8.26 4.58
N SER A 205 -25.34 7.86 3.90
CA SER A 205 -25.50 6.51 3.34
C SER A 205 -26.37 6.54 2.08
N LEU A 206 -26.27 5.48 1.27
CA LEU A 206 -27.12 5.28 0.09
C LEU A 206 -27.79 3.91 0.14
N ASP A 207 -28.95 3.75 -0.49
CA ASP A 207 -29.46 2.41 -0.79
C ASP A 207 -28.52 1.69 -1.75
N VAL A 208 -28.23 0.41 -1.48
CA VAL A 208 -27.39 -0.40 -2.37
C VAL A 208 -28.09 -0.57 -3.72
N LYS A 209 -27.37 -0.27 -4.80
CA LYS A 209 -27.87 -0.34 -6.18
C LYS A 209 -27.88 -1.77 -6.74
N SER A 210 -27.08 -2.66 -6.17
CA SER A 210 -26.91 -4.02 -6.68
C SER A 210 -28.08 -4.93 -6.26
N ARG A 211 -28.43 -5.88 -7.13
CA ARG A 211 -29.61 -6.74 -6.93
C ARG A 211 -29.41 -7.74 -5.79
N ASP A 212 -28.19 -8.24 -5.66
CA ASP A 212 -27.71 -9.22 -4.68
C ASP A 212 -27.71 -8.69 -3.23
N MET A 213 -27.73 -7.38 -3.03
CA MET A 213 -27.69 -6.73 -1.71
C MET A 213 -28.82 -5.71 -1.53
N ARG A 214 -29.92 -5.87 -2.28
CA ARG A 214 -31.04 -4.92 -2.25
C ARG A 214 -31.67 -4.85 -0.85
N GLY A 215 -32.01 -3.64 -0.42
CA GLY A 215 -32.58 -3.37 0.90
C GLY A 215 -31.54 -2.98 1.96
N GLN A 216 -30.25 -3.15 1.65
CA GLN A 216 -29.14 -2.74 2.51
C GLN A 216 -28.69 -1.31 2.19
N LYS A 217 -27.88 -0.74 3.10
CA LYS A 217 -27.29 0.59 3.03
C LYS A 217 -25.79 0.50 2.74
N TYR A 218 -25.34 1.28 1.77
CA TYR A 218 -23.94 1.50 1.43
C TYR A 218 -23.42 2.74 2.15
N VAL A 219 -22.30 2.59 2.86
CA VAL A 219 -21.60 3.68 3.57
C VAL A 219 -20.17 3.74 3.05
N LEU A 220 -19.71 4.92 2.61
CA LEU A 220 -18.33 5.18 2.22
C LEU A 220 -17.76 6.22 3.18
N GLN A 221 -16.69 5.87 3.88
CA GLN A 221 -16.16 6.71 4.95
C GLN A 221 -14.64 6.85 4.86
N VAL A 222 -14.15 8.08 5.07
CA VAL A 222 -12.73 8.40 5.18
C VAL A 222 -12.28 8.29 6.64
N ALA A 223 -11.04 7.84 6.83
CA ALA A 223 -10.29 7.94 8.08
C ALA A 223 -9.47 9.24 8.03
N PRO A 224 -9.98 10.38 8.54
CA PRO A 224 -9.37 11.68 8.27
C PRO A 224 -7.96 11.82 8.86
N GLU A 225 -7.70 11.14 9.98
CA GLU A 225 -6.41 11.20 10.69
C GLU A 225 -5.35 10.26 10.12
N ASP A 226 -5.75 9.28 9.31
CA ASP A 226 -4.85 8.31 8.67
C ASP A 226 -4.70 8.55 7.16
N CYS A 227 -5.53 9.42 6.59
CA CYS A 227 -5.39 9.85 5.21
C CYS A 227 -4.07 10.60 5.01
N THR A 228 -3.40 10.36 3.88
CA THR A 228 -2.14 11.05 3.54
C THR A 228 -2.33 12.14 2.47
N GLY A 229 -3.57 12.41 2.06
CA GLY A 229 -3.91 13.48 1.11
C GLY A 229 -3.43 13.24 -0.32
N CYS A 230 -3.25 11.98 -0.74
CA CYS A 230 -2.63 11.66 -2.05
C CYS A 230 -3.51 11.91 -3.29
N ASN A 231 -4.76 12.35 -3.13
CA ASN A 231 -5.74 12.63 -4.20
C ASN A 231 -6.10 11.44 -5.14
N LEU A 232 -5.47 10.29 -5.00
CA LEU A 232 -5.65 9.15 -5.91
C LEU A 232 -7.09 8.64 -5.95
N CYS A 233 -7.78 8.59 -4.80
CA CYS A 233 -9.18 8.15 -4.71
C CYS A 233 -10.16 9.06 -5.48
N VAL A 234 -9.84 10.35 -5.59
CA VAL A 234 -10.58 11.34 -6.38
C VAL A 234 -10.24 11.17 -7.86
N GLU A 235 -8.96 10.98 -8.20
CA GLU A 235 -8.55 10.79 -9.60
C GLU A 235 -9.19 9.56 -10.24
N VAL A 236 -9.26 8.44 -9.53
CA VAL A 236 -9.86 7.21 -10.04
C VAL A 236 -11.40 7.21 -10.07
N CYS A 237 -12.04 8.21 -9.46
CA CYS A 237 -13.50 8.27 -9.37
C CYS A 237 -14.11 8.47 -10.77
N PRO A 238 -14.89 7.50 -11.29
CA PRO A 238 -15.46 7.61 -12.63
C PRO A 238 -16.71 8.50 -12.67
N ALA A 239 -17.29 8.82 -11.50
CA ALA A 239 -18.53 9.56 -11.38
C ALA A 239 -18.24 11.06 -11.30
N LYS A 240 -18.87 11.83 -12.19
CA LYS A 240 -18.72 13.28 -12.32
C LYS A 240 -20.10 13.93 -12.36
N ASP A 241 -20.19 15.15 -11.83
CA ASP A 241 -21.38 15.97 -12.00
C ASP A 241 -21.61 16.31 -13.48
N ARG A 242 -22.89 16.44 -13.85
CA ARG A 242 -23.28 16.67 -15.26
C ARG A 242 -23.07 18.11 -15.70
N GLN A 243 -23.16 19.06 -14.78
CA GLN A 243 -23.01 20.49 -15.06
C GLN A 243 -21.54 20.91 -14.92
N ASP A 244 -20.84 20.38 -13.91
CA ASP A 244 -19.42 20.63 -13.67
C ASP A 244 -18.60 19.34 -13.52
N PRO A 245 -17.92 18.88 -14.59
CA PRO A 245 -17.11 17.66 -14.55
C PRO A 245 -15.91 17.68 -13.59
N SER A 246 -15.56 18.85 -13.02
CA SER A 246 -14.52 18.94 -11.97
C SER A 246 -15.02 18.42 -10.63
N ILE A 247 -16.34 18.44 -10.40
CA ILE A 247 -16.97 17.88 -9.21
C ILE A 247 -17.19 16.39 -9.43
N LYS A 248 -16.55 15.57 -8.59
CA LYS A 248 -16.69 14.11 -8.60
C LYS A 248 -17.54 13.64 -7.42
N ALA A 249 -17.84 12.34 -7.37
CA ALA A 249 -18.51 11.75 -6.21
C ALA A 249 -17.67 11.76 -4.93
N ILE A 250 -16.38 12.09 -5.03
CA ILE A 250 -15.49 12.31 -3.90
C ILE A 250 -14.49 13.39 -4.28
N ASN A 251 -14.20 14.34 -3.38
CA ASN A 251 -13.37 15.52 -3.70
C ASN A 251 -12.49 15.86 -2.51
N MET A 252 -11.28 16.36 -2.76
CA MET A 252 -10.41 16.86 -1.69
C MET A 252 -11.02 18.14 -1.11
N ALA A 253 -11.00 18.25 0.23
CA ALA A 253 -11.38 19.45 0.97
C ALA A 253 -10.45 19.62 2.18
N ASP A 254 -10.41 20.83 2.75
CA ASP A 254 -9.55 21.15 3.90
C ASP A 254 -9.82 20.20 5.07
N ARG A 255 -8.75 19.55 5.57
CA ARG A 255 -8.90 18.60 6.67
C ARG A 255 -9.36 19.28 7.95
N ILE A 256 -8.88 20.49 8.27
CA ILE A 256 -9.19 21.15 9.54
C ILE A 256 -10.68 21.48 9.62
N GLU A 257 -11.29 21.89 8.51
CA GLU A 257 -12.72 22.17 8.44
C GLU A 257 -13.59 20.92 8.65
N HIS A 258 -13.10 19.74 8.27
CA HIS A 258 -13.87 18.48 8.29
C HIS A 258 -13.44 17.47 9.37
N LEU A 259 -12.31 17.70 10.07
CA LEU A 259 -11.66 16.68 10.92
C LEU A 259 -12.59 16.11 11.99
N GLU A 260 -13.25 16.98 12.76
CA GLU A 260 -14.04 16.54 13.93
C GLU A 260 -15.27 15.73 13.50
N GLU A 261 -15.96 16.19 12.45
CA GLU A 261 -17.13 15.50 11.88
C GLU A 261 -16.73 14.14 11.29
N GLU A 262 -15.69 14.11 10.46
CA GLU A 262 -15.26 12.87 9.83
C GLU A 262 -14.62 11.88 10.81
N ARG A 263 -14.05 12.35 11.92
CA ARG A 263 -13.56 11.49 13.00
C ARG A 263 -14.73 10.78 13.70
N GLU A 264 -15.78 11.52 14.06
CA GLU A 264 -16.99 10.93 14.67
C GLU A 264 -17.68 9.94 13.72
N ASN A 265 -17.80 10.29 12.44
CA ASN A 265 -18.34 9.41 11.41
C ASN A 265 -17.48 8.14 11.26
N TYR A 266 -16.15 8.26 11.27
CA TYR A 266 -15.26 7.12 11.15
C TYR A 266 -15.31 6.20 12.38
N ASP A 267 -15.35 6.77 13.59
CA ASP A 267 -15.49 6.00 14.83
C ASP A 267 -16.79 5.19 14.86
N PHE A 268 -17.88 5.74 14.31
CA PHE A 268 -19.12 5.00 14.13
C PHE A 268 -19.01 3.93 13.03
N PHE A 269 -18.42 4.27 11.89
CA PHE A 269 -18.21 3.34 10.77
C PHE A 269 -17.42 2.08 11.18
N LEU A 270 -16.42 2.23 12.05
CA LEU A 270 -15.64 1.10 12.56
C LEU A 270 -16.48 0.13 13.40
N LYS A 271 -17.57 0.57 14.03
CA LYS A 271 -18.48 -0.26 14.84
C LYS A 271 -19.55 -0.98 14.01
N LEU A 272 -19.74 -0.60 12.76
CA LEU A 272 -20.67 -1.27 11.86
C LEU A 272 -20.22 -2.72 11.60
N PRO A 273 -21.17 -3.66 11.42
CA PRO A 273 -20.82 -5.06 11.14
C PRO A 273 -20.02 -5.17 9.83
N GLU A 274 -19.10 -6.14 9.80
CA GLU A 274 -18.35 -6.50 8.61
C GLU A 274 -19.20 -7.42 7.71
N ILE A 275 -18.93 -7.39 6.40
CA ILE A 275 -19.64 -8.26 5.45
C ILE A 275 -19.16 -9.71 5.60
N ASP A 276 -20.11 -10.65 5.64
CA ASP A 276 -19.78 -12.07 5.54
C ASP A 276 -19.41 -12.41 4.10
N GLN A 277 -18.14 -12.77 3.87
CA GLN A 277 -17.61 -13.10 2.56
C GLN A 277 -18.36 -14.25 1.88
N SER A 278 -18.92 -15.20 2.66
CA SER A 278 -19.67 -16.34 2.12
C SER A 278 -21.00 -15.94 1.46
N THR A 279 -21.51 -14.74 1.77
CA THR A 279 -22.75 -14.20 1.20
C THR A 279 -22.54 -13.52 -0.15
N LEU A 280 -21.29 -13.28 -0.57
CA LEU A 280 -20.97 -12.63 -1.83
C LEU A 280 -21.12 -13.61 -3.00
N GLU A 281 -22.09 -13.37 -3.89
CA GLU A 281 -22.29 -14.17 -5.11
C GLU A 281 -21.03 -14.21 -6.00
N ARG A 282 -20.29 -13.09 -6.03
CA ARG A 282 -19.05 -12.94 -6.80
C ARG A 282 -18.11 -11.97 -6.10
N ILE A 283 -16.84 -12.35 -6.05
CA ILE A 283 -15.76 -11.47 -5.62
C ILE A 283 -15.09 -10.87 -6.87
N ASP A 284 -15.34 -9.58 -7.10
CA ASP A 284 -14.67 -8.77 -8.11
C ASP A 284 -14.06 -7.52 -7.46
N ILE A 285 -13.60 -6.54 -8.25
CA ILE A 285 -13.04 -5.34 -7.62
C ILE A 285 -14.08 -4.61 -6.77
N ARG A 286 -15.36 -4.58 -7.16
CA ARG A 286 -16.37 -3.85 -6.38
C ARG A 286 -16.60 -4.55 -5.04
N THR A 287 -16.85 -5.85 -5.03
CA THR A 287 -17.24 -6.57 -3.81
C THR A 287 -16.06 -6.92 -2.91
N SER A 288 -14.86 -7.17 -3.46
CA SER A 288 -13.65 -7.37 -2.64
C SER A 288 -13.35 -6.18 -1.72
N GLN A 289 -13.71 -4.97 -2.15
CA GLN A 289 -13.50 -3.75 -1.38
C GLN A 289 -14.50 -3.54 -0.24
N LEU A 290 -15.52 -4.40 -0.11
CA LEU A 290 -16.41 -4.44 1.05
C LEU A 290 -15.85 -5.32 2.18
N ILE A 291 -14.88 -6.18 1.88
CA ILE A 291 -14.23 -7.04 2.88
C ILE A 291 -13.21 -6.19 3.64
N THR A 292 -13.14 -6.38 4.95
CA THR A 292 -12.24 -5.63 5.84
C THR A 292 -10.78 -5.79 5.39
N PRO A 293 -10.05 -4.69 5.12
CA PRO A 293 -8.61 -4.78 4.85
C PRO A 293 -7.87 -5.13 6.14
N LEU A 294 -6.94 -6.10 6.08
CA LEU A 294 -6.06 -6.45 7.20
C LEU A 294 -4.63 -5.92 7.01
N PHE A 295 -4.52 -4.85 6.21
CA PHE A 295 -3.32 -4.03 6.02
C PHE A 295 -3.75 -2.57 5.93
N GLU A 296 -3.37 -1.75 6.91
CA GLU A 296 -3.89 -0.40 7.08
C GLU A 296 -2.85 0.59 7.62
N TYR A 297 -2.93 1.83 7.13
CA TYR A 297 -2.19 3.00 7.62
C TYR A 297 -0.66 2.82 7.68
N SER A 298 -0.11 2.06 6.73
CA SER A 298 1.34 1.82 6.64
C SER A 298 2.16 3.11 6.50
N GLY A 299 3.45 3.02 6.81
CA GLY A 299 4.41 4.11 6.61
C GLY A 299 4.78 4.40 5.14
N ALA A 300 4.09 3.80 4.17
CA ALA A 300 4.38 4.00 2.74
C ALA A 300 4.13 5.44 2.28
N CYS A 301 4.78 5.84 1.18
CA CYS A 301 4.61 7.17 0.58
C CYS A 301 3.16 7.46 0.18
N SER A 302 2.77 8.74 0.16
CA SER A 302 1.48 9.17 -0.39
C SER A 302 1.34 8.74 -1.85
N GLY A 303 0.33 7.92 -2.15
CA GLY A 303 0.10 7.39 -3.50
C GLY A 303 0.97 6.18 -3.86
N CYS A 304 1.57 5.49 -2.89
CA CYS A 304 2.38 4.29 -3.12
C CYS A 304 1.65 3.27 -4.01
N GLY A 305 2.33 2.78 -5.05
CA GLY A 305 1.78 1.79 -5.98
C GLY A 305 1.82 0.35 -5.50
N GLU A 306 2.50 0.04 -4.38
CA GLU A 306 2.67 -1.33 -3.89
C GLU A 306 1.54 -1.79 -2.97
N THR A 307 1.18 -0.94 -2.01
CA THR A 307 0.28 -1.31 -0.90
C THR A 307 -1.15 -1.67 -1.30
N PRO A 308 -1.76 -1.15 -2.39
CA PRO A 308 -3.08 -1.61 -2.83
C PRO A 308 -3.14 -3.11 -3.14
N TYR A 309 -2.05 -3.70 -3.65
CA TYR A 309 -1.99 -5.14 -3.94
C TYR A 309 -1.95 -5.98 -2.66
N ILE A 310 -1.12 -5.58 -1.68
CA ILE A 310 -1.04 -6.24 -0.37
C ILE A 310 -2.40 -6.16 0.34
N LYS A 311 -2.99 -4.97 0.37
CA LYS A 311 -4.33 -4.73 0.92
C LYS A 311 -5.36 -5.69 0.31
N LEU A 312 -5.40 -5.81 -1.01
CA LEU A 312 -6.31 -6.72 -1.70
C LEU A 312 -6.08 -8.19 -1.30
N ILE A 313 -4.84 -8.66 -1.20
CA ILE A 313 -4.54 -10.03 -0.74
C ILE A 313 -5.05 -10.24 0.70
N THR A 314 -4.85 -9.27 1.58
CA THR A 314 -5.34 -9.36 2.96
C THR A 314 -6.87 -9.39 3.06
N GLN A 315 -7.57 -8.70 2.15
CA GLN A 315 -9.04 -8.75 2.07
C GLN A 315 -9.53 -10.12 1.60
N LEU A 316 -8.79 -10.80 0.74
CA LEU A 316 -9.23 -12.08 0.17
C LEU A 316 -8.88 -13.28 1.06
N TYR A 317 -7.74 -13.23 1.76
CA TYR A 317 -7.14 -14.40 2.43
C TYR A 317 -6.58 -14.13 3.82
N GLY A 318 -6.73 -12.91 4.34
CA GLY A 318 -5.97 -12.41 5.49
C GLY A 318 -6.13 -13.22 6.77
N ASP A 319 -7.25 -13.90 6.97
CA ASP A 319 -7.55 -14.72 8.15
C ASP A 319 -6.76 -16.05 8.23
N ARG A 320 -6.09 -16.43 7.14
CA ARG A 320 -5.25 -17.63 7.01
C ARG A 320 -3.92 -17.36 6.28
N LEU A 321 -3.52 -16.09 6.20
CA LEU A 321 -2.39 -15.62 5.42
C LEU A 321 -1.07 -15.73 6.20
N LEU A 322 -0.05 -16.33 5.59
CA LEU A 322 1.33 -16.31 6.07
C LEU A 322 2.18 -15.54 5.04
N ILE A 323 2.86 -14.48 5.46
CA ILE A 323 3.69 -13.63 4.60
C ILE A 323 5.15 -13.80 4.94
N ALA A 324 5.93 -14.30 3.98
CA ALA A 324 7.38 -14.15 3.93
C ALA A 324 7.70 -12.90 3.09
N ASN A 325 8.28 -11.88 3.71
CA ASN A 325 8.55 -10.61 3.05
C ASN A 325 10.05 -10.40 2.84
N ALA A 326 10.47 -10.15 1.59
CA ALA A 326 11.84 -9.78 1.29
C ALA A 326 12.15 -8.39 1.83
N THR A 327 13.41 -8.13 2.15
CA THR A 327 13.83 -6.79 2.55
C THR A 327 13.68 -5.79 1.39
N GLY A 328 13.06 -4.65 1.64
CA GLY A 328 12.77 -3.63 0.63
C GLY A 328 11.70 -2.65 1.12
N CYS A 329 11.10 -1.85 0.23
CA CYS A 329 10.01 -0.95 0.64
C CYS A 329 8.90 -1.70 1.39
N SER A 330 8.52 -2.89 0.90
CA SER A 330 7.49 -3.72 1.54
C SER A 330 7.82 -4.19 2.94
N SER A 331 9.09 -4.39 3.31
CA SER A 331 9.44 -4.66 4.70
C SER A 331 9.52 -3.40 5.55
N ILE A 332 9.91 -2.26 4.96
CA ILE A 332 9.96 -0.98 5.69
C ILE A 332 8.56 -0.49 6.03
N TYR A 333 7.67 -0.31 5.07
CA TYR A 333 6.32 0.12 5.42
C TYR A 333 5.50 -1.00 6.07
N GLY A 334 5.88 -2.27 5.90
CA GLY A 334 5.20 -3.45 6.42
C GLY A 334 5.60 -3.86 7.84
N GLY A 335 6.74 -3.39 8.35
CA GLY A 335 7.26 -3.81 9.65
C GLY A 335 8.37 -2.93 10.25
N ASN A 336 8.43 -1.64 9.93
CA ASN A 336 9.36 -0.72 10.59
C ASN A 336 8.83 -0.32 11.98
N LEU A 337 9.38 -0.98 13.01
CA LEU A 337 9.02 -0.76 14.41
C LEU A 337 9.19 0.73 14.81
N PRO A 338 8.29 1.28 15.63
CA PRO A 338 7.41 0.57 16.57
C PRO A 338 5.99 0.26 16.06
N SER A 339 5.72 0.45 14.77
CA SER A 339 4.37 0.35 14.21
C SER A 339 4.27 -0.68 13.09
N THR A 340 3.16 -1.41 13.07
CA THR A 340 2.88 -2.55 12.20
C THR A 340 1.50 -2.37 11.55
N PRO A 341 1.40 -2.36 10.20
CA PRO A 341 0.16 -2.11 9.46
C PRO A 341 -0.72 -3.34 9.23
N TYR A 342 -0.15 -4.54 9.32
CA TYR A 342 -0.95 -5.76 9.32
C TYR A 342 -1.81 -5.76 10.57
N THR A 343 -3.07 -6.21 10.50
CA THR A 343 -3.99 -6.21 11.64
C THR A 343 -4.83 -7.49 11.64
N THR A 344 -5.75 -7.64 12.60
CA THR A 344 -6.64 -8.78 12.70
C THR A 344 -8.09 -8.41 12.40
N ASN A 345 -8.86 -9.39 11.96
CA ASN A 345 -10.32 -9.30 11.90
C ASN A 345 -10.95 -9.35 13.30
N ALA A 346 -12.29 -9.33 13.36
CA ALA A 346 -13.05 -9.35 14.62
C ALA A 346 -12.82 -10.63 15.46
N GLU A 347 -12.46 -11.76 14.85
CA GLU A 347 -12.11 -13.00 15.55
C GLU A 347 -10.64 -13.06 16.01
N GLY A 348 -9.87 -11.98 15.83
CA GLY A 348 -8.45 -11.93 16.19
C GLY A 348 -7.54 -12.68 15.22
N ARG A 349 -8.01 -12.97 14.00
CA ARG A 349 -7.23 -13.64 12.94
C ARG A 349 -6.72 -12.63 11.93
N GLY A 350 -5.48 -12.77 11.50
CA GLY A 350 -4.89 -11.89 10.51
C GLY A 350 -3.58 -12.43 9.97
N PRO A 351 -2.93 -11.69 9.06
CA PRO A 351 -1.70 -12.13 8.45
C PRO A 351 -0.59 -12.32 9.49
N ALA A 352 0.03 -13.50 9.51
CA ALA A 352 1.29 -13.69 10.19
C ALA A 352 2.40 -13.24 9.25
N TRP A 353 3.16 -12.22 9.64
CA TRP A 353 4.15 -11.58 8.79
C TRP A 353 5.55 -11.76 9.38
N ALA A 354 6.52 -12.06 8.51
CA ALA A 354 7.93 -12.06 8.88
C ALA A 354 8.82 -11.61 7.72
N ASN A 355 9.92 -10.95 8.07
CA ASN A 355 11.01 -10.61 7.17
C ASN A 355 12.29 -11.30 7.66
N SER A 356 12.85 -12.19 6.83
CA SER A 356 14.15 -12.82 7.08
C SER A 356 15.26 -11.90 6.58
N LEU A 357 15.75 -12.08 5.35
CA LEU A 357 16.78 -11.24 4.74
C LEU A 357 16.30 -10.68 3.39
N PHE A 358 17.22 -10.11 2.61
CA PHE A 358 16.91 -9.59 1.28
C PHE A 358 16.95 -10.71 0.23
N GLU A 359 17.92 -11.60 0.37
CA GLU A 359 18.32 -12.60 -0.59
C GLU A 359 17.54 -13.93 -0.49
N ASP A 360 16.98 -14.25 0.69
CA ASP A 360 16.50 -15.60 1.03
C ASP A 360 14.97 -15.74 1.07
N ASN A 361 14.23 -14.71 0.65
CA ASN A 361 12.78 -14.67 0.89
C ASN A 361 12.02 -15.81 0.22
N ALA A 362 12.49 -16.29 -0.94
CA ALA A 362 11.86 -17.40 -1.64
C ALA A 362 11.96 -18.69 -0.80
N GLU A 363 13.17 -18.99 -0.36
CA GLU A 363 13.52 -20.14 0.46
C GLU A 363 12.88 -20.07 1.84
N PHE A 364 12.80 -18.87 2.41
CA PHE A 364 12.14 -18.60 3.68
C PHE A 364 10.64 -18.92 3.62
N GLY A 365 9.95 -18.45 2.58
CA GLY A 365 8.54 -18.79 2.35
C GLY A 365 8.31 -20.26 1.99
N LEU A 366 9.23 -20.91 1.27
CA LEU A 366 9.20 -22.36 1.09
C LEU A 366 9.26 -23.09 2.45
N GLY A 367 10.08 -22.61 3.37
CA GLY A 367 10.14 -23.11 4.75
C GLY A 367 8.79 -23.06 5.46
N PHE A 368 7.99 -22.01 5.22
CA PHE A 368 6.62 -21.93 5.78
C PHE A 368 5.74 -23.05 5.23
N ARG A 369 5.78 -23.29 3.90
CA ARG A 369 4.98 -24.35 3.26
C ARG A 369 5.33 -25.73 3.78
N LEU A 370 6.62 -26.05 3.82
CA LEU A 370 7.09 -27.33 4.34
C LEU A 370 6.71 -27.53 5.81
N THR A 371 6.73 -26.47 6.61
CA THR A 371 6.31 -26.51 8.01
C THR A 371 4.81 -26.78 8.14
N VAL A 372 3.96 -26.03 7.41
CA VAL A 372 2.50 -26.24 7.42
C VAL A 372 2.16 -27.66 6.97
N ASP A 373 2.80 -28.18 5.92
CA ASP A 373 2.60 -29.56 5.45
C ASP A 373 2.98 -30.60 6.51
N GLN A 374 4.12 -30.41 7.15
CA GLN A 374 4.58 -31.35 8.18
C GLN A 374 3.68 -31.34 9.40
N HIS A 375 3.20 -30.17 9.83
CA HIS A 375 2.21 -30.06 10.90
C HIS A 375 0.89 -30.71 10.50
N ARG A 376 0.38 -30.47 9.28
CA ARG A 376 -0.83 -31.13 8.78
C ARG A 376 -0.70 -32.66 8.80
N ARG A 377 0.41 -33.20 8.31
CA ARG A 377 0.69 -34.65 8.36
C ARG A 377 0.71 -35.18 9.80
N ARG A 378 1.32 -34.44 10.73
CA ARG A 378 1.32 -34.81 12.16
C ARG A 378 -0.10 -34.83 12.72
N VAL A 379 -0.88 -33.80 12.47
CA VAL A 379 -2.26 -33.68 12.94
C VAL A 379 -3.12 -34.81 12.39
N LEU A 380 -3.03 -35.13 11.10
CA LEU A 380 -3.77 -36.25 10.51
C LEU A 380 -3.40 -37.61 11.12
N ARG A 381 -2.13 -37.82 11.48
CA ARG A 381 -1.71 -39.03 12.22
C ARG A 381 -2.33 -39.09 13.62
N LEU A 382 -2.37 -37.97 14.33
CA LEU A 382 -3.00 -37.89 15.66
C LEU A 382 -4.53 -38.06 15.59
N VAL A 383 -5.18 -37.52 14.55
CA VAL A 383 -6.60 -37.77 14.30
C VAL A 383 -6.83 -39.27 14.07
N ALA A 384 -5.97 -39.95 13.33
CA ALA A 384 -6.08 -41.39 13.11
C ALA A 384 -5.84 -42.22 14.38
N SER A 385 -4.93 -41.81 15.28
CA SER A 385 -4.70 -42.53 16.54
C SER A 385 -5.84 -42.37 17.55
N LEU A 386 -6.64 -41.32 17.42
CA LEU A 386 -7.78 -41.02 18.29
C LEU A 386 -9.13 -41.22 17.58
N GLU A 387 -9.15 -41.88 16.42
CA GLU A 387 -10.33 -42.03 15.55
C GLU A 387 -11.52 -42.64 16.29
N GLU A 388 -11.29 -43.61 17.17
CA GLU A 388 -12.35 -44.27 17.97
C GLU A 388 -13.08 -43.33 18.93
N HIS A 389 -12.47 -42.21 19.29
CA HIS A 389 -13.05 -41.19 20.17
C HIS A 389 -13.72 -40.05 19.42
N ILE A 390 -13.56 -39.97 18.09
CA ILE A 390 -14.04 -38.85 17.27
C ILE A 390 -15.30 -39.30 16.51
N PRO A 391 -16.44 -38.60 16.66
CA PRO A 391 -17.64 -38.87 15.88
C PRO A 391 -17.38 -38.86 14.36
N ALA A 392 -18.07 -39.74 13.64
CA ALA A 392 -17.83 -39.97 12.21
C ALA A 392 -18.04 -38.71 11.34
N ASP A 393 -18.98 -37.84 11.73
CA ASP A 393 -19.27 -36.57 11.06
C ASP A 393 -18.10 -35.58 11.23
N VAL A 394 -17.59 -35.43 12.46
CA VAL A 394 -16.42 -34.59 12.75
C VAL A 394 -15.20 -35.13 12.03
N LEU A 395 -14.96 -36.44 12.11
CA LEU A 395 -13.83 -37.09 11.46
C LEU A 395 -13.85 -36.91 9.93
N GLY A 396 -15.02 -37.11 9.30
CA GLY A 396 -15.21 -36.88 7.87
C GLY A 396 -14.91 -35.43 7.49
N GLY A 397 -15.46 -34.49 8.26
CA GLY A 397 -15.21 -33.06 8.06
C GLY A 397 -13.75 -32.64 8.26
N LEU A 398 -13.03 -33.24 9.21
CA LEU A 398 -11.59 -32.98 9.41
C LEU A 398 -10.76 -33.48 8.21
N ARG A 399 -11.12 -34.62 7.61
CA ARG A 399 -10.42 -35.25 6.47
C ARG A 399 -10.80 -34.68 5.10
N ASP A 400 -11.87 -33.89 4.99
CA ASP A 400 -12.34 -33.34 3.70
C ASP A 400 -11.49 -32.15 3.21
N ASP A 401 -10.57 -32.39 2.28
CA ASP A 401 -9.74 -31.34 1.67
C ASP A 401 -10.51 -30.37 0.75
N THR A 402 -11.79 -30.61 0.48
CA THR A 402 -12.63 -29.75 -0.39
C THR A 402 -13.47 -28.73 0.39
N SER A 403 -13.59 -28.90 1.70
CA SER A 403 -14.32 -27.98 2.59
C SER A 403 -13.66 -26.60 2.69
N THR A 404 -14.47 -25.56 2.90
CA THR A 404 -13.96 -24.20 3.08
C THR A 404 -13.24 -24.06 4.43
N PRO A 405 -12.35 -23.05 4.60
CA PRO A 405 -11.70 -22.79 5.87
C PRO A 405 -12.67 -22.61 7.04
N GLU A 406 -13.83 -22.01 6.81
CA GLU A 406 -14.89 -21.77 7.81
C GLU A 406 -15.47 -23.10 8.30
N VAL A 407 -15.92 -23.95 7.39
CA VAL A 407 -16.45 -25.29 7.72
C VAL A 407 -15.38 -26.14 8.42
N LYS A 408 -14.14 -26.08 7.95
CA LYS A 408 -13.03 -26.80 8.60
C LYS A 408 -12.82 -26.34 10.05
N ARG A 409 -12.96 -25.05 10.34
CA ARG A 409 -12.83 -24.49 11.70
C ARG A 409 -13.96 -24.94 12.63
N GLU A 410 -15.17 -25.13 12.12
CA GLU A 410 -16.27 -25.69 12.90
C GLU A 410 -15.94 -27.10 13.38
N HIS A 411 -15.42 -27.95 12.48
CA HIS A 411 -14.97 -29.30 12.83
C HIS A 411 -13.77 -29.29 13.79
N VAL A 412 -12.80 -28.38 13.61
CA VAL A 412 -11.68 -28.20 14.57
C VAL A 412 -12.19 -27.78 15.95
N THR A 413 -13.19 -26.92 16.01
CA THR A 413 -13.82 -26.48 17.28
C THR A 413 -14.55 -27.65 17.95
N ALA A 414 -15.29 -28.45 17.18
CA ALA A 414 -15.95 -29.66 17.69
C ALA A 414 -14.92 -30.68 18.20
N LEU A 415 -13.83 -30.90 17.45
CA LEU A 415 -12.72 -31.76 17.84
C LEU A 415 -12.13 -31.33 19.19
N ARG A 416 -11.82 -30.03 19.37
CA ARG A 416 -11.26 -29.51 20.62
C ARG A 416 -12.15 -29.78 21.85
N LYS A 417 -13.47 -29.75 21.68
CA LYS A 417 -14.41 -30.09 22.77
C LYS A 417 -14.32 -31.57 23.16
N ILE A 418 -14.22 -32.46 22.18
CA ILE A 418 -14.07 -33.91 22.41
C ILE A 418 -12.73 -34.21 23.11
N LEU A 419 -11.64 -33.59 22.63
CA LEU A 419 -10.30 -33.81 23.17
C LEU A 419 -10.12 -33.30 24.59
N ALA A 420 -10.94 -32.36 25.05
CA ALA A 420 -10.88 -31.84 26.43
C ALA A 420 -11.12 -32.93 27.48
N ASP A 421 -11.86 -33.99 27.13
CA ASP A 421 -12.17 -35.11 28.02
C ASP A 421 -11.16 -36.27 27.91
N ILE A 422 -10.12 -36.13 27.08
CA ILE A 422 -9.12 -37.18 26.81
C ILE A 422 -7.76 -36.74 27.36
N ASP A 423 -7.40 -37.27 28.53
CA ASP A 423 -6.15 -36.94 29.22
C ASP A 423 -4.95 -37.74 28.69
N THR A 424 -4.59 -37.53 27.42
CA THR A 424 -3.39 -38.10 26.81
C THR A 424 -2.48 -37.01 26.22
N PRO A 425 -1.16 -37.24 26.13
CA PRO A 425 -0.26 -36.32 25.43
C PRO A 425 -0.68 -36.06 23.98
N ASP A 426 -1.14 -37.10 23.27
CA ASP A 426 -1.59 -37.04 21.89
C ASP A 426 -2.85 -36.17 21.74
N ALA A 427 -3.82 -36.29 22.64
CA ALA A 427 -5.03 -35.46 22.61
C ALA A 427 -4.72 -33.98 22.87
N ARG A 428 -3.85 -33.68 23.83
CA ARG A 428 -3.37 -32.30 24.08
C ARG A 428 -2.63 -31.71 22.88
N GLN A 429 -1.75 -32.50 22.28
CA GLN A 429 -1.00 -32.07 21.10
C GLN A 429 -1.93 -31.85 19.91
N LEU A 430 -2.88 -32.76 19.68
CA LEU A 430 -3.88 -32.62 18.61
C LEU A 430 -4.74 -31.37 18.82
N ALA A 431 -5.21 -31.10 20.04
CA ALA A 431 -5.99 -29.91 20.35
C ALA A 431 -5.22 -28.60 20.08
N THR A 432 -3.91 -28.60 20.33
CA THR A 432 -3.02 -27.46 20.09
C THR A 432 -2.78 -27.26 18.59
N ASP A 433 -2.44 -28.33 17.87
CA ASP A 433 -2.04 -28.26 16.46
C ASP A 433 -3.22 -28.31 15.46
N ALA A 434 -4.47 -28.55 15.91
CA ALA A 434 -5.62 -28.80 15.02
C ALA A 434 -5.87 -27.71 13.95
N ASP A 435 -5.47 -26.46 14.20
CA ASP A 435 -5.62 -25.36 13.24
C ASP A 435 -4.79 -25.56 11.95
N TYR A 436 -3.82 -26.47 11.93
CA TYR A 436 -3.10 -26.87 10.69
C TYR A 436 -3.94 -27.75 9.74
N LEU A 437 -5.14 -28.17 10.16
CA LEU A 437 -6.14 -28.77 9.26
C LEU A 437 -6.85 -27.72 8.40
N VAL A 438 -6.91 -26.47 8.86
CA VAL A 438 -7.35 -25.33 8.06
C VAL A 438 -6.19 -24.96 7.15
N ASP A 439 -6.41 -24.96 5.83
CA ASP A 439 -5.36 -24.62 4.88
C ASP A 439 -4.84 -23.19 5.10
N LYS A 440 -3.57 -22.95 4.77
CA LYS A 440 -2.88 -21.66 4.97
C LYS A 440 -2.44 -21.13 3.62
N SER A 441 -2.76 -19.86 3.34
CA SER A 441 -2.32 -19.19 2.12
C SER A 441 -0.94 -18.61 2.35
N ILE A 442 0.07 -19.09 1.62
CA ILE A 442 1.48 -18.69 1.83
C ILE A 442 1.89 -17.76 0.70
N TRP A 443 2.27 -16.53 1.08
CA TRP A 443 2.63 -15.46 0.16
C TRP A 443 4.06 -14.97 0.40
N LEU A 444 4.84 -14.92 -0.67
CA LEU A 444 6.22 -14.48 -0.70
C LEU A 444 6.26 -13.13 -1.41
N ILE A 445 6.36 -12.06 -0.64
CA ILE A 445 6.20 -10.69 -1.13
C ILE A 445 7.56 -10.02 -1.20
N GLY A 446 7.88 -9.35 -2.32
CA GLY A 446 9.11 -8.57 -2.44
C GLY A 446 9.14 -7.68 -3.66
N GLY A 447 10.08 -6.72 -3.68
CA GLY A 447 10.26 -5.81 -4.82
C GLY A 447 11.02 -6.43 -5.98
N ASP A 448 11.15 -5.69 -7.09
CA ASP A 448 11.89 -6.15 -8.26
C ASP A 448 13.38 -6.41 -7.98
N GLY A 449 14.02 -5.63 -7.10
CA GLY A 449 15.41 -5.88 -6.72
C GLY A 449 15.66 -7.21 -6.01
N TRP A 450 14.67 -7.75 -5.32
CA TRP A 450 14.75 -9.11 -4.80
C TRP A 450 14.58 -10.13 -5.94
N ALA A 451 13.44 -10.08 -6.62
CA ALA A 451 13.02 -11.13 -7.54
C ALA A 451 13.85 -11.21 -8.82
N TYR A 452 14.34 -10.07 -9.32
CA TYR A 452 15.09 -10.04 -10.58
C TYR A 452 16.59 -10.21 -10.35
N ASP A 453 17.10 -9.75 -9.20
CA ASP A 453 18.52 -9.63 -8.91
C ASP A 453 19.00 -10.58 -7.80
N ILE A 454 18.98 -10.15 -6.54
CA ILE A 454 19.72 -10.83 -5.45
C ILE A 454 19.09 -12.17 -5.05
N GLY A 455 17.76 -12.24 -4.97
CA GLY A 455 17.00 -13.43 -4.59
C GLY A 455 16.53 -14.26 -5.78
N PHE A 456 16.95 -13.92 -7.00
CA PHE A 456 16.47 -14.63 -8.20
C PHE A 456 16.85 -16.11 -8.19
N GLY A 457 18.04 -16.48 -7.71
CA GLY A 457 18.46 -17.89 -7.66
C GLY A 457 17.56 -18.72 -6.74
N GLY A 458 17.20 -18.18 -5.58
CA GLY A 458 16.24 -18.78 -4.66
C GLY A 458 14.83 -18.85 -5.25
N LEU A 459 14.38 -17.75 -5.87
CA LEU A 459 13.07 -17.67 -6.53
C LEU A 459 12.94 -18.70 -7.66
N ASP A 460 13.94 -18.79 -8.53
CA ASP A 460 14.01 -19.78 -9.61
C ASP A 460 13.94 -21.21 -9.06
N HIS A 461 14.72 -21.50 -8.02
CA HIS A 461 14.69 -22.80 -7.36
C HIS A 461 13.30 -23.13 -6.81
N VAL A 462 12.70 -22.24 -6.02
CA VAL A 462 11.38 -22.47 -5.39
C VAL A 462 10.28 -22.63 -6.43
N LEU A 463 10.27 -21.81 -7.48
CA LEU A 463 9.29 -21.92 -8.56
C LEU A 463 9.54 -23.15 -9.46
N SER A 464 10.74 -23.73 -9.47
CA SER A 464 11.00 -25.00 -10.19
C SER A 464 10.47 -26.25 -9.49
N LEU A 465 10.08 -26.12 -8.21
CA LEU A 465 9.50 -27.20 -7.42
C LEU A 465 7.96 -27.25 -7.60
N THR A 466 7.26 -28.00 -6.76
CA THR A 466 5.80 -28.25 -6.91
C THR A 466 4.97 -27.73 -5.74
N GLU A 467 5.64 -27.19 -4.74
CA GLU A 467 5.08 -26.73 -3.49
C GLU A 467 4.12 -25.55 -3.74
N ASN A 468 2.95 -25.60 -3.11
CA ASN A 468 1.92 -24.56 -3.25
C ASN A 468 2.34 -23.31 -2.47
N VAL A 469 2.93 -22.37 -3.19
CA VAL A 469 3.35 -21.06 -2.69
C VAL A 469 2.99 -19.97 -3.70
N ASN A 470 2.61 -18.79 -3.22
CA ASN A 470 2.25 -17.65 -4.05
C ASN A 470 3.32 -16.57 -3.94
N VAL A 471 3.93 -16.16 -5.05
CA VAL A 471 4.91 -15.09 -5.09
C VAL A 471 4.26 -13.82 -5.63
N LEU A 472 4.37 -12.71 -4.89
CA LEU A 472 4.02 -11.37 -5.37
C LEU A 472 5.27 -10.52 -5.51
N VAL A 473 5.60 -10.18 -6.76
CA VAL A 473 6.65 -9.22 -7.09
C VAL A 473 6.04 -7.85 -7.32
N LEU A 474 6.39 -6.90 -6.46
CA LEU A 474 6.03 -5.50 -6.54
C LEU A 474 7.05 -4.78 -7.43
N ASP A 475 6.81 -4.77 -8.74
CA ASP A 475 7.78 -4.30 -9.73
C ASP A 475 7.71 -2.77 -9.89
N THR A 476 8.60 -2.09 -9.16
CA THR A 476 8.82 -0.64 -9.27
C THR A 476 9.87 -0.29 -10.32
N GLN A 477 10.49 -1.31 -10.93
CA GLN A 477 11.56 -1.20 -11.93
C GLN A 477 12.81 -0.46 -11.44
N CYS A 478 13.03 -0.39 -10.13
CA CYS A 478 14.23 0.14 -9.48
C CYS A 478 14.31 -0.30 -8.02
N TYR A 479 15.45 -0.11 -7.37
CA TYR A 479 15.56 -0.35 -5.93
C TYR A 479 15.03 0.87 -5.18
N SER A 480 13.70 0.93 -5.01
CA SER A 480 13.00 2.08 -4.46
C SER A 480 13.54 2.49 -3.07
N ASN A 481 13.62 1.53 -2.13
CA ASN A 481 14.00 1.81 -0.74
C ASN A 481 15.37 2.46 -0.56
N THR A 482 16.35 2.08 -1.38
CA THR A 482 17.73 2.58 -1.29
C THR A 482 17.96 3.83 -2.15
N GLY A 483 16.88 4.42 -2.67
CA GLY A 483 16.86 5.68 -3.41
C GLY A 483 17.09 5.51 -4.92
N GLY A 484 16.45 4.52 -5.54
CA GLY A 484 16.30 4.43 -6.99
C GLY A 484 17.52 3.91 -7.76
N GLN A 485 18.18 2.84 -7.30
CA GLN A 485 19.23 2.15 -8.05
C GLN A 485 18.67 1.31 -9.20
N GLN A 486 19.47 1.14 -10.25
CA GLN A 486 19.14 0.26 -11.38
C GLN A 486 18.97 -1.20 -10.91
N SER A 487 17.88 -1.83 -11.33
CA SER A 487 17.66 -3.28 -11.23
C SER A 487 17.70 -3.95 -12.61
N LYS A 488 17.70 -5.28 -12.64
CA LYS A 488 17.44 -6.01 -13.90
C LYS A 488 16.02 -5.78 -14.43
N ALA A 489 15.07 -5.33 -13.61
CA ALA A 489 13.72 -4.93 -14.04
C ALA A 489 13.63 -3.51 -14.65
N THR A 490 14.61 -2.63 -14.39
CA THR A 490 14.64 -1.28 -14.98
C THR A 490 14.50 -1.32 -16.51
N PRO A 491 13.65 -0.49 -17.13
CA PRO A 491 13.42 -0.50 -18.57
C PRO A 491 14.55 0.22 -19.34
N LEU A 492 14.62 -0.02 -20.65
CA LEU A 492 15.56 0.66 -21.55
C LEU A 492 15.30 2.17 -21.53
N GLY A 493 16.36 2.98 -21.45
CA GLY A 493 16.28 4.45 -21.43
C GLY A 493 15.91 5.08 -20.09
N ALA A 494 15.52 4.32 -19.07
CA ALA A 494 15.27 4.90 -17.75
C ALA A 494 16.56 5.33 -17.05
N VAL A 495 16.54 6.53 -16.49
CA VAL A 495 17.62 7.10 -15.66
C VAL A 495 17.40 6.72 -14.20
N THR A 496 18.35 5.99 -13.64
CA THR A 496 18.41 5.57 -12.22
C THR A 496 19.85 5.71 -11.72
N LYS A 497 20.11 5.53 -10.42
CA LYS A 497 21.51 5.44 -9.93
C LYS A 497 22.17 4.20 -10.55
N PHE A 498 23.41 4.34 -10.99
CA PHE A 498 24.16 3.37 -11.81
C PHE A 498 23.66 3.21 -13.25
N ALA A 499 22.71 4.06 -13.68
CA ALA A 499 22.24 4.18 -15.07
C ALA A 499 21.93 5.65 -15.39
N GLU A 500 22.82 6.57 -15.00
CA GLU A 500 22.60 8.03 -15.09
C GLU A 500 22.45 8.51 -16.53
N GLN A 501 23.01 7.77 -17.48
CA GLN A 501 22.91 8.02 -18.91
C GLN A 501 21.82 7.17 -19.58
N GLY A 502 20.83 6.70 -18.81
CA GLY A 502 19.79 5.79 -19.29
C GLY A 502 20.29 4.35 -19.40
N LYS A 503 19.49 3.40 -18.91
CA LYS A 503 19.82 1.96 -19.02
C LYS A 503 19.92 1.54 -20.48
N ARG A 504 21.00 0.82 -20.81
CA ARG A 504 21.35 0.40 -22.18
C ARG A 504 21.04 -1.05 -22.51
N LYS A 505 20.51 -1.79 -21.53
CA LYS A 505 20.11 -3.18 -21.68
C LYS A 505 18.62 -3.30 -21.42
N SER A 506 17.97 -4.18 -22.14
CA SER A 506 16.55 -4.48 -21.97
C SER A 506 16.25 -4.98 -20.56
N ARG A 507 14.99 -4.79 -20.15
CA ARG A 507 14.45 -5.37 -18.92
C ARG A 507 14.52 -6.90 -19.02
N LYS A 508 14.98 -7.56 -17.95
CA LYS A 508 14.87 -9.03 -17.83
C LYS A 508 13.39 -9.42 -17.81
N ASP A 509 13.00 -10.45 -18.55
CA ASP A 509 11.61 -10.90 -18.62
C ASP A 509 11.35 -12.07 -17.66
N LEU A 510 11.18 -11.75 -16.37
CA LEU A 510 10.96 -12.75 -15.32
C LEU A 510 9.74 -13.64 -15.60
N GLY A 511 8.63 -13.04 -16.03
CA GLY A 511 7.41 -13.79 -16.29
C GLY A 511 7.59 -14.81 -17.40
N VAL A 512 8.18 -14.41 -18.54
CA VAL A 512 8.48 -15.36 -19.64
C VAL A 512 9.45 -16.43 -19.19
N SER A 513 10.49 -16.11 -18.42
CA SER A 513 11.42 -17.11 -17.89
C SER A 513 10.70 -18.17 -17.06
N MET A 514 9.84 -17.77 -16.11
CA MET A 514 9.15 -18.72 -15.24
C MET A 514 8.05 -19.52 -15.95
N MET A 515 7.39 -18.93 -16.95
CA MET A 515 6.40 -19.65 -17.78
C MET A 515 7.01 -20.85 -18.51
N MET A 516 8.32 -20.86 -18.78
CA MET A 516 8.98 -21.97 -19.50
C MET A 516 9.10 -23.25 -18.67
N TYR A 517 8.93 -23.20 -17.35
CA TYR A 517 8.79 -24.41 -16.53
C TYR A 517 7.50 -25.19 -16.85
N GLY A 518 6.48 -24.55 -17.43
CA GLY A 518 5.23 -25.16 -17.86
C GLY A 518 4.22 -25.47 -16.74
N HIS A 519 4.68 -25.64 -15.50
CA HIS A 519 3.87 -25.96 -14.33
C HIS A 519 3.77 -24.82 -13.30
N VAL A 520 4.28 -23.64 -13.63
CA VAL A 520 4.20 -22.45 -12.76
C VAL A 520 3.05 -21.59 -13.25
N TYR A 521 2.12 -21.21 -12.37
CA TYR A 521 1.13 -20.17 -12.71
C TYR A 521 1.86 -18.82 -12.79
N VAL A 522 1.67 -18.05 -13.86
CA VAL A 522 2.34 -16.75 -14.00
C VAL A 522 1.36 -15.68 -14.46
N ALA A 523 1.25 -14.57 -13.75
CA ALA A 523 0.46 -13.42 -14.17
C ALA A 523 1.26 -12.11 -14.12
N GLN A 524 1.06 -11.27 -15.14
CA GLN A 524 1.50 -9.88 -15.10
C GLN A 524 0.27 -8.97 -15.00
N ILE A 525 0.20 -8.19 -13.93
CA ILE A 525 -0.98 -7.41 -13.54
C ILE A 525 -0.65 -5.92 -13.41
N SER A 526 -1.70 -5.09 -13.47
CA SER A 526 -1.63 -3.66 -13.22
C SER A 526 -3.00 -3.18 -12.75
N LEU A 527 -3.11 -2.83 -11.46
CA LEU A 527 -4.38 -2.48 -10.81
C LEU A 527 -5.04 -1.28 -11.51
N GLY A 528 -4.25 -0.25 -11.84
CA GLY A 528 -4.76 0.93 -12.53
C GLY A 528 -5.17 0.70 -13.97
N ALA A 529 -4.55 -0.26 -14.66
CA ALA A 529 -4.90 -0.60 -16.03
C ALA A 529 -6.14 -1.49 -16.12
N GLN A 530 -6.21 -2.55 -15.30
CA GLN A 530 -7.32 -3.49 -15.28
C GLN A 530 -7.59 -4.07 -13.88
N LEU A 531 -8.50 -3.42 -13.16
CA LEU A 531 -8.92 -3.78 -11.80
C LEU A 531 -9.40 -5.23 -11.68
N ASN A 532 -10.33 -5.66 -12.53
CA ASN A 532 -10.91 -7.01 -12.45
C ASN A 532 -9.93 -8.10 -12.91
N GLN A 533 -8.99 -7.79 -13.81
CA GLN A 533 -7.93 -8.73 -14.19
C GLN A 533 -6.98 -8.98 -13.01
N THR A 534 -6.70 -7.95 -12.22
CA THR A 534 -5.89 -8.05 -11.00
C THR A 534 -6.54 -8.98 -9.97
N VAL A 535 -7.83 -8.77 -9.65
CA VAL A 535 -8.55 -9.65 -8.70
C VAL A 535 -8.56 -11.10 -9.22
N LYS A 536 -8.86 -11.28 -10.51
CA LYS A 536 -8.91 -12.61 -11.12
C LYS A 536 -7.56 -13.33 -11.08
N ALA A 537 -6.46 -12.64 -11.38
CA ALA A 537 -5.12 -13.23 -11.36
C ALA A 537 -4.72 -13.67 -9.94
N ILE A 538 -5.03 -12.86 -8.93
CA ILE A 538 -4.78 -13.21 -7.52
C ILE A 538 -5.59 -14.44 -7.11
N GLN A 539 -6.87 -14.49 -7.48
CA GLN A 539 -7.73 -15.64 -7.18
C GLN A 539 -7.29 -16.93 -7.89
N GLU A 540 -6.90 -16.83 -9.17
CA GLU A 540 -6.43 -17.98 -9.92
C GLU A 540 -5.09 -18.51 -9.41
N ALA A 541 -4.17 -17.61 -9.04
CA ALA A 541 -2.87 -17.94 -8.45
C ALA A 541 -3.03 -18.65 -7.11
N GLU A 542 -3.86 -18.10 -6.22
CA GLU A 542 -4.05 -18.69 -4.89
C GLU A 542 -4.74 -20.05 -4.94
N ALA A 543 -5.69 -20.22 -5.88
CA ALA A 543 -6.37 -21.48 -6.10
C ALA A 543 -5.53 -22.49 -6.91
N TYR A 544 -4.35 -22.11 -7.43
CA TYR A 544 -3.49 -23.03 -8.18
C TYR A 544 -2.75 -23.96 -7.20
N PRO A 545 -2.87 -25.29 -7.33
CA PRO A 545 -2.24 -26.23 -6.40
C PRO A 545 -0.76 -26.45 -6.75
N GLY A 546 0.03 -25.37 -6.74
CA GLY A 546 1.44 -25.36 -7.13
C GLY A 546 2.05 -23.97 -7.02
N PRO A 547 3.29 -23.77 -7.53
CA PRO A 547 3.94 -22.48 -7.47
C PRO A 547 3.24 -21.45 -8.37
N SER A 548 3.00 -20.27 -7.82
CA SER A 548 2.38 -19.14 -8.51
C SER A 548 3.28 -17.90 -8.45
N LEU A 549 3.38 -17.16 -9.55
CA LEU A 549 4.09 -15.90 -9.66
C LEU A 549 3.19 -14.80 -10.20
N ILE A 550 3.03 -13.72 -9.44
CA ILE A 550 2.37 -12.49 -9.86
C ILE A 550 3.40 -11.36 -9.92
N ILE A 551 3.49 -10.69 -11.06
CA ILE A 551 4.33 -9.50 -11.26
C ILE A 551 3.41 -8.29 -11.40
N ALA A 552 3.40 -7.43 -10.40
CA ALA A 552 2.51 -6.29 -10.28
C ALA A 552 3.24 -4.99 -10.57
N TYR A 553 2.82 -4.25 -11.60
CA TYR A 553 3.37 -2.92 -11.84
C TYR A 553 3.05 -1.99 -10.67
N SER A 554 4.09 -1.44 -10.06
CA SER A 554 4.00 -0.66 -8.83
C SER A 554 4.59 0.74 -9.03
N PRO A 555 3.75 1.76 -9.30
CA PRO A 555 4.17 3.16 -9.35
C PRO A 555 4.96 3.61 -8.12
N CYS A 556 6.03 4.38 -8.32
CA CYS A 556 6.93 4.83 -7.26
C CYS A 556 7.34 6.30 -7.45
N GLU A 557 7.62 7.02 -6.36
CA GLU A 557 8.09 8.41 -6.41
C GLU A 557 9.39 8.57 -7.22
N GLU A 558 10.21 7.53 -7.27
CA GLU A 558 11.43 7.47 -8.09
C GLU A 558 11.16 7.53 -9.60
N HIS A 559 9.91 7.29 -10.04
CA HIS A 559 9.51 7.53 -11.44
C HIS A 559 9.42 9.03 -11.75
N GLY A 560 9.17 9.86 -10.73
CA GLY A 560 9.22 11.31 -10.79
C GLY A 560 8.04 11.95 -11.53
N TYR A 561 6.83 11.52 -11.21
CA TYR A 561 5.57 12.17 -11.58
C TYR A 561 4.63 12.17 -10.38
N ASP A 562 3.51 12.90 -10.47
CA ASP A 562 2.50 12.90 -9.41
C ASP A 562 1.79 11.55 -9.35
N LEU A 563 1.96 10.83 -8.24
CA LEU A 563 1.38 9.50 -8.04
C LEU A 563 -0.15 9.51 -7.98
N ALA A 564 -0.81 10.66 -7.81
CA ALA A 564 -2.25 10.79 -8.00
C ALA A 564 -2.69 10.40 -9.42
N LEU A 565 -1.80 10.53 -10.41
CA LEU A 565 -2.05 10.19 -11.82
C LEU A 565 -1.65 8.74 -12.18
N SER A 566 -1.23 7.96 -11.19
CA SER A 566 -0.66 6.62 -11.41
C SER A 566 -1.60 5.65 -12.12
N HIS A 567 -2.91 5.71 -11.88
CA HIS A 567 -3.87 4.85 -12.57
C HIS A 567 -3.96 5.14 -14.07
N ASP A 568 -3.90 6.41 -14.46
CA ASP A 568 -3.93 6.76 -15.88
C ASP A 568 -2.59 6.48 -16.55
N GLN A 569 -1.47 6.72 -15.87
CA GLN A 569 -0.15 6.31 -16.35
C GLN A 569 -0.09 4.79 -16.55
N MET A 570 -0.59 4.00 -15.59
CA MET A 570 -0.69 2.54 -15.71
C MET A 570 -1.46 2.09 -16.95
N LYS A 571 -2.62 2.72 -17.24
CA LYS A 571 -3.40 2.43 -18.46
C LYS A 571 -2.60 2.75 -19.71
N GLN A 572 -1.97 3.92 -19.78
CA GLN A 572 -1.20 4.36 -20.95
C GLN A 572 0.01 3.44 -21.20
N LEU A 573 0.71 3.02 -20.16
CA LEU A 573 1.81 2.05 -20.27
C LEU A 573 1.32 0.68 -20.77
N THR A 574 0.12 0.26 -20.39
CA THR A 574 -0.48 -0.97 -20.96
C THR A 574 -0.90 -0.78 -22.41
N THR A 575 -1.44 0.38 -22.82
CA THR A 575 -1.87 0.62 -24.22
C THR A 575 -0.71 0.77 -25.20
N THR A 576 0.47 1.19 -24.73
CA THR A 576 1.71 1.22 -25.53
C THR A 576 2.39 -0.14 -25.65
N GLY A 577 1.89 -1.16 -24.94
CA GLY A 577 2.56 -2.47 -24.85
C GLY A 577 3.77 -2.49 -23.90
N PHE A 578 4.10 -1.39 -23.23
CA PHE A 578 5.19 -1.34 -22.25
C PHE A 578 4.97 -2.31 -21.08
N TRP A 579 3.70 -2.45 -20.66
CA TRP A 579 3.31 -3.41 -19.63
C TRP A 579 2.10 -4.26 -20.09
N PRO A 580 2.34 -5.34 -20.87
CA PRO A 580 1.26 -6.21 -21.34
C PRO A 580 0.65 -6.98 -20.16
N LEU A 581 -0.66 -7.23 -20.19
CA LEU A 581 -1.37 -7.96 -19.14
C LEU A 581 -1.67 -9.36 -19.63
N TYR A 582 -1.28 -10.36 -18.85
CA TYR A 582 -1.49 -11.77 -19.21
C TYR A 582 -1.56 -12.65 -17.98
N ARG A 583 -2.12 -13.85 -18.16
CA ARG A 583 -2.15 -14.93 -17.19
C ARG A 583 -1.83 -16.24 -17.90
N PHE A 584 -0.81 -16.95 -17.44
CA PHE A 584 -0.47 -18.29 -17.84
C PHE A 584 -0.92 -19.23 -16.73
N ASP A 585 -1.91 -20.08 -17.05
CA ASP A 585 -2.45 -21.06 -16.12
C ASP A 585 -2.29 -22.47 -16.73
N PRO A 586 -1.41 -23.31 -16.15
CA PRO A 586 -1.19 -24.67 -16.63
C PRO A 586 -2.47 -25.51 -16.75
N ARG A 587 -3.46 -25.28 -15.88
CA ARG A 587 -4.74 -26.05 -15.85
C ARG A 587 -5.55 -25.86 -17.13
N ARG A 588 -5.39 -24.74 -17.83
CA ARG A 588 -6.14 -24.45 -19.07
C ARG A 588 -5.83 -25.42 -20.20
N VAL A 589 -4.65 -26.05 -20.18
CA VAL A 589 -4.28 -27.08 -21.16
C VAL A 589 -5.19 -28.30 -21.03
N GLU A 590 -5.57 -28.67 -19.81
CA GLU A 590 -6.50 -29.77 -19.53
C GLU A 590 -7.91 -29.48 -20.08
N GLU A 591 -8.28 -28.20 -20.19
CA GLU A 591 -9.51 -27.74 -20.82
C GLU A 591 -9.43 -27.63 -22.36
N GLY A 592 -8.30 -28.02 -22.97
CA GLY A 592 -8.05 -27.87 -24.40
C GLY A 592 -7.85 -26.42 -24.87
N LYS A 593 -7.50 -25.50 -23.95
CA LYS A 593 -7.26 -24.08 -24.23
C LYS A 593 -5.76 -23.77 -24.16
N PRO A 594 -5.28 -22.71 -24.83
CA PRO A 594 -3.94 -22.19 -24.59
C PRO A 594 -3.74 -21.83 -23.11
N ALA A 595 -2.60 -22.23 -22.55
CA ALA A 595 -2.22 -21.93 -21.17
C ALA A 595 -2.15 -20.42 -20.93
N LEU A 596 -1.64 -19.66 -21.91
CA LEU A 596 -1.59 -18.21 -21.85
C LEU A 596 -2.92 -17.58 -22.29
N ALA A 597 -3.47 -16.71 -21.45
CA ALA A 597 -4.48 -15.73 -21.78
C ALA A 597 -3.84 -14.33 -21.83
N LEU A 598 -3.83 -13.71 -23.01
CA LEU A 598 -3.35 -12.34 -23.20
C LEU A 598 -4.52 -11.36 -23.01
N ASP A 599 -4.54 -10.70 -21.86
CA ASP A 599 -5.62 -9.84 -21.37
C ASP A 599 -5.50 -8.38 -21.86
N SER A 600 -4.30 -7.92 -22.24
CA SER A 600 -4.11 -6.62 -22.90
C SER A 600 -4.38 -6.68 -24.41
N ARG A 601 -4.75 -5.53 -24.98
CA ARG A 601 -4.90 -5.34 -26.43
C ARG A 601 -3.54 -5.12 -27.11
N PRO A 602 -3.45 -5.24 -28.44
CA PRO A 602 -2.24 -4.87 -29.17
C PRO A 602 -1.82 -3.42 -28.89
N PRO A 603 -0.50 -3.12 -28.91
CA PRO A 603 -0.01 -1.76 -28.78
C PRO A 603 -0.70 -0.81 -29.77
N SER A 604 -1.22 0.32 -29.28
CA SER A 604 -2.01 1.25 -30.12
C SER A 604 -1.76 2.73 -29.84
N SER A 605 -0.75 3.07 -29.04
CA SER A 605 -0.40 4.45 -28.66
C SER A 605 1.11 4.65 -28.69
N GLY A 606 1.56 5.89 -28.89
CA GLY A 606 2.99 6.23 -28.93
C GLY A 606 3.68 6.02 -27.59
N LEU A 607 4.76 5.24 -27.58
CA LEU A 607 5.55 4.93 -26.39
C LEU A 607 6.21 6.18 -25.79
N THR A 608 6.90 6.96 -26.63
CA THR A 608 7.72 8.11 -26.21
C THR A 608 6.95 9.13 -25.39
N ASP A 609 5.74 9.51 -25.81
CA ASP A 609 4.91 10.49 -25.09
C ASP A 609 4.53 9.98 -23.70
N THR A 610 4.19 8.69 -23.60
CA THR A 610 3.83 8.05 -22.33
C THR A 610 5.04 7.97 -21.38
N LEU A 611 6.22 7.61 -21.90
CA LEU A 611 7.45 7.59 -21.09
C LEU A 611 7.82 8.99 -20.59
N ASN A 612 7.62 10.03 -21.42
CA ASN A 612 7.91 11.41 -21.07
C ASN A 612 6.98 12.01 -19.99
N ASN A 613 5.92 11.30 -19.57
CA ASN A 613 5.20 11.68 -18.35
C ASN A 613 6.07 11.51 -17.09
N GLU A 614 7.08 10.64 -17.14
CA GLU A 614 7.93 10.28 -16.00
C GLU A 614 9.29 10.99 -16.07
N GLN A 615 9.74 11.58 -14.95
CA GLN A 615 11.02 12.30 -14.92
C GLN A 615 12.21 11.39 -15.24
N ARG A 616 12.16 10.11 -14.88
CA ARG A 616 13.23 9.14 -15.17
C ARG A 616 13.52 8.96 -16.66
N PHE A 617 12.59 9.31 -17.55
CA PHE A 617 12.79 9.34 -19.01
C PHE A 617 13.02 10.76 -19.54
N ARG A 618 12.29 11.76 -19.02
CA ARG A 618 12.50 13.18 -19.40
C ARG A 618 13.93 13.64 -19.17
N ARG A 619 14.59 13.16 -18.10
CA ARG A 619 16.00 13.48 -17.81
C ARG A 619 16.91 13.09 -18.96
N LEU A 620 16.76 11.86 -19.48
CA LEU A 620 17.56 11.41 -20.61
C LEU A 620 17.26 12.22 -21.86
N ASN A 621 15.98 12.46 -22.15
CA ASN A 621 15.58 13.24 -23.32
C ASN A 621 16.16 14.67 -23.30
N ALA A 622 16.24 15.30 -22.13
CA ALA A 622 16.82 16.63 -21.97
C ALA A 622 18.36 16.63 -22.06
N GLN A 623 19.03 15.58 -21.57
CA GLN A 623 20.50 15.51 -21.51
C GLN A 623 21.13 14.97 -22.81
N GLN A 624 20.48 13.99 -23.44
CA GLN A 624 20.95 13.27 -24.62
C GLN A 624 19.77 12.90 -25.54
N PRO A 625 19.15 13.87 -26.25
CA PRO A 625 17.93 13.64 -27.03
C PRO A 625 18.10 12.56 -28.12
N GLU A 626 19.19 12.59 -28.89
CA GLU A 626 19.46 11.60 -29.95
C GLU A 626 19.57 10.17 -29.40
N VAL A 627 20.13 10.05 -28.20
CA VAL A 627 20.28 8.77 -27.52
C VAL A 627 18.94 8.29 -26.96
N ALA A 628 18.15 9.20 -26.41
CA ALA A 628 16.80 8.88 -25.93
C ALA A 628 15.94 8.37 -27.09
N GLU A 629 15.93 9.05 -28.23
CA GLU A 629 15.21 8.65 -29.43
C GLU A 629 15.60 7.24 -29.90
N MET A 630 16.92 6.97 -30.00
CA MET A 630 17.42 5.65 -30.36
C MET A 630 16.96 4.56 -29.38
N LEU A 631 17.02 4.81 -28.07
CA LEU A 631 16.63 3.84 -27.05
C LEU A 631 15.11 3.63 -27.02
N TYR A 632 14.30 4.66 -27.24
CA TYR A 632 12.84 4.52 -27.28
C TYR A 632 12.36 3.77 -28.53
N ALA A 633 12.98 4.01 -29.68
CA ALA A 633 12.72 3.23 -30.89
C ALA A 633 13.11 1.74 -30.72
N ALA A 634 14.23 1.47 -30.06
CA ALA A 634 14.64 0.11 -29.72
C ALA A 634 13.64 -0.55 -28.74
N ALA A 635 13.19 0.20 -27.72
CA ALA A 635 12.20 -0.29 -26.76
C ALA A 635 10.86 -0.62 -27.45
N GLU A 636 10.35 0.26 -28.31
CA GLU A 636 9.10 0.04 -29.02
C GLU A 636 9.15 -1.24 -29.89
N LYS A 637 10.27 -1.45 -30.60
CA LYS A 637 10.50 -2.69 -31.36
C LYS A 637 10.52 -3.94 -30.47
N GLU A 638 11.21 -3.90 -29.33
CA GLU A 638 11.28 -5.03 -28.40
C GLU A 638 9.91 -5.34 -27.77
N LEU A 639 9.15 -4.31 -27.41
CA LEU A 639 7.81 -4.45 -26.84
C LEU A 639 6.83 -5.05 -27.85
N GLN A 640 6.91 -4.64 -29.13
CA GLN A 640 6.11 -5.24 -30.18
C GLN A 640 6.46 -6.74 -30.36
N GLN A 641 7.76 -7.08 -30.46
CA GLN A 641 8.22 -8.47 -30.57
C GLN A 641 7.75 -9.33 -29.39
N LYS A 642 7.82 -8.77 -28.17
CA LYS A 642 7.32 -9.44 -26.97
C LYS A 642 5.81 -9.64 -27.03
N TYR A 643 5.05 -8.63 -27.45
CA TYR A 643 3.60 -8.76 -27.58
C TYR A 643 3.24 -9.84 -28.61
N ASP A 644 3.91 -9.88 -29.77
CA ASP A 644 3.67 -10.88 -30.82
C ASP A 644 3.98 -12.30 -30.31
N PHE A 645 5.07 -12.45 -29.56
CA PHE A 645 5.41 -13.72 -28.91
C PHE A 645 4.33 -14.18 -27.92
N LEU A 646 3.84 -13.27 -27.06
CA LEU A 646 2.73 -13.56 -26.15
C LEU A 646 1.43 -13.86 -26.92
N ALA A 647 1.15 -13.15 -28.02
CA ALA A 647 -0.02 -13.40 -28.84
C ALA A 647 0.02 -14.79 -29.47
N MET A 648 1.19 -15.23 -29.95
CA MET A 648 1.42 -16.57 -30.46
C MET A 648 1.15 -17.64 -29.38
N LEU A 649 1.70 -17.46 -28.17
CA LEU A 649 1.46 -18.37 -27.04
C LEU A 649 -0.02 -18.40 -26.60
N ALA A 650 -0.75 -17.30 -26.78
CA ALA A 650 -2.18 -17.21 -26.51
C ALA A 650 -3.05 -17.79 -27.65
N GLY A 651 -2.45 -18.35 -28.70
CA GLY A 651 -3.16 -18.91 -29.85
C GLY A 651 -3.85 -17.87 -30.74
N LYS A 652 -3.45 -16.60 -30.67
CA LYS A 652 -3.95 -15.55 -31.58
C LYS A 652 -3.20 -15.69 -32.91
N LYS A 653 -3.92 -15.72 -34.04
CA LYS A 653 -3.29 -15.70 -35.37
C LYS A 653 -2.60 -14.36 -35.56
N THR A 654 -1.29 -14.36 -35.80
CA THR A 654 -0.59 -13.21 -36.36
C THR A 654 -1.10 -13.04 -37.79
N GLU A 655 -1.77 -11.92 -38.08
CA GLU A 655 -2.03 -11.53 -39.47
C GLU A 655 -0.66 -11.32 -40.13
N SER A 656 -0.39 -12.16 -41.13
CA SER A 656 0.88 -12.22 -41.88
C SER A 656 1.06 -11.04 -42.81
#